data_AF-A0A6P6W3M8-F1
#
_entry.id   AF-A0A6P6W3M8-F1
#
_cell.length_a   1.000
_cell.length_b   1.000
_cell.length_c   1.000
_cell.angle_alpha   90.00
_cell.angle_beta   90.00
_cell.angle_gamma   90.00
#
_symmetry.space_group_name_H-M   'P 1'
#
loop_
_entity.id
_entity.type
_entity.pdbx_description
1 polymer ?
#
loop_
_entity_poly.entity_id
_entity_poly.type
_entity_poly.pdbx_seq_one_letter_code
_entity_poly.pdbx_strand_id
1 'polypeptide(L)'
;MDSRTPQSRPNKRPIDKDSSQGRSIKRFFPAEGDQLSAEKVFKFRVLLPNGTSVDLNLRRPGAEMTLEEFVHTVKREYFSVVRQTEASKPRSSINWSSQDFHLFDANANPISKKLVLNNFRRNSKNPNILLLQDGSAEIGKYENMWDLTPDTDLLRELPEHYTFETALADLIDNSLQAVWSNGRNERRLIRVELAQDKIEIFDTGPGMDGSDENSIAKWGKIGASLHRLAREQGIESKPPYLAPLFGMYGYGGPFATMHLGRRALISSKTKRSKKVYMLHLERESLLSSSSGQTWRANGGLRDADKDELEKASHGSFTKVEIFNTEQRSMKMKQLKCRLKDIYFPYIQCDELSRTGKTQMPIEFQVNGIGLAEILGGEVAVTNVNSCNGPDFTLQLHLTKDASQATSSSNPGYTAPREANARLKCVYFPITQGKESIDKILEELKRDGCGNTEDFKTFSRVSVRRLGRLLPDARWVLLPFMEPKHKKGEHGQILKRCCYRVKCFIDTDAGFKPTPSKTDLAHQNPYTIALKSFGKKHLEKEKDVHIEINKDGKELNLAKLEKLYEDWIISMHKKYDEEIGSGNDEPTFVVNPSDKQELGISSKVIRVHKVFRRKGAIWKSGQKIKILKGAYVGHHKTNSYATLEFVILEGWEGDAGGEARLICRPISIPDESGCRLVFYNENPSIKIGGSISLPVNVIDSGKCVTIDDAEWENQLQKHSLKVPSSISLLSAKDCQELGIGGKGRRGLTFEKKVKVRALSKAGSWRPNEQQKHLNTENASVRTPCSKGKSLLRQESSELEALCNSRHHAAQKRILLLRDSSEPSDMGNLIESKMNHRENLHPQELPESESEGDDPHQSAERRKLLPPDFASSSVMGNKVKCEMKDHEELWDELCQYGLCIKQREMNIESLNLLLSDIERDMSNLQGSPYLDLHDLERTAGKKLVAEQIVCRGDSAAAVICRLFQSVTYKEKGIDFADKVLGVVALLGTVQTHDLSRIFAQYLGEHQMLAIVCKSYADAAYLEKHDPDGRVNNAYGLHELATKLGISINRQYHVLCVENIRPYAGDFCSDPQRYLSLPEPTLPNGKPPPGFLGYAVNMIELDVNFWFWRTASGHGLRETLFYRLFGELQVYENRQCMNMASCCIKAGAVSLDGGILRGNGVISLGHREPDVKFPVLPLDSQRYFSPRKVEVLKEIEAKKQELRETNYKLKAEQRTLGEVMKKFKETKERYQSLLDEKEKSLSGLTMQILNQ
;
A
#
# COMPACT_ATOMS: atom_id res chain seq x y z
N MET A 1 61.66 -50.25 -16.59
CA MET A 1 61.83 -50.84 -15.25
C MET A 1 61.04 -50.00 -14.27
N ASP A 2 60.00 -50.45 -13.57
CA ASP A 2 59.14 -51.64 -13.71
C ASP A 2 57.80 -51.29 -12.98
N SER A 3 56.61 -51.63 -13.53
CA SER A 3 55.78 -52.81 -13.17
C SER A 3 55.19 -52.73 -11.73
N ARG A 4 53.91 -53.05 -11.41
CA ARG A 4 52.90 -53.96 -11.98
C ARG A 4 51.47 -53.61 -11.50
N THR A 5 50.47 -54.05 -12.26
CA THR A 5 49.09 -54.34 -11.76
C THR A 5 48.99 -55.76 -11.17
N PRO A 6 47.94 -56.05 -10.39
CA PRO A 6 47.39 -57.41 -10.34
C PRO A 6 45.87 -57.47 -10.57
N GLN A 7 45.43 -58.50 -11.30
CA GLN A 7 44.04 -58.99 -11.33
C GLN A 7 43.95 -60.31 -10.56
N SER A 8 42.78 -60.65 -10.02
CA SER A 8 42.48 -62.00 -9.50
C SER A 8 41.16 -62.55 -10.07
N ARG A 9 41.12 -63.87 -10.29
CA ARG A 9 40.05 -64.63 -10.97
C ARG A 9 39.21 -65.48 -9.97
N PRO A 10 38.05 -66.03 -10.38
CA PRO A 10 37.02 -66.57 -9.47
C PRO A 10 36.90 -68.12 -9.45
N ASN A 11 36.05 -68.69 -8.57
CA ASN A 11 35.16 -69.83 -8.93
C ASN A 11 34.06 -70.23 -7.90
N LYS A 12 32.83 -70.45 -8.42
CA LYS A 12 31.78 -71.47 -8.07
C LYS A 12 31.02 -71.52 -6.71
N ARG A 13 29.73 -71.07 -6.76
CA ARG A 13 28.43 -71.79 -6.46
C ARG A 13 28.14 -72.44 -5.08
N PRO A 14 26.85 -72.69 -4.66
CA PRO A 14 25.54 -72.13 -5.09
C PRO A 14 24.43 -71.86 -3.99
N ILE A 15 23.35 -71.15 -4.40
CA ILE A 15 21.91 -71.22 -3.95
C ILE A 15 21.35 -70.47 -2.69
N ASP A 16 20.20 -69.81 -2.96
CA ASP A 16 19.02 -69.35 -2.15
C ASP A 16 18.90 -67.96 -1.44
N LYS A 17 18.07 -67.11 -2.09
CA LYS A 17 16.91 -66.28 -1.62
C LYS A 17 17.05 -64.99 -0.78
N ASP A 18 17.11 -63.88 -1.53
CA ASP A 18 16.23 -62.70 -1.50
C ASP A 18 15.51 -62.21 -0.22
N SER A 19 15.82 -60.96 0.15
CA SER A 19 14.78 -59.92 0.32
C SER A 19 15.36 -58.50 0.23
N SER A 20 14.95 -57.68 -0.76
CA SER A 20 14.92 -56.22 -0.67
C SER A 20 14.23 -55.58 -1.88
N GLN A 21 13.32 -54.62 -1.66
CA GLN A 21 12.63 -53.88 -2.72
C GLN A 21 13.39 -52.61 -3.13
N GLY A 22 13.49 -52.35 -4.44
CA GLY A 22 14.06 -51.13 -5.01
C GLY A 22 13.41 -50.77 -6.35
N ARG A 23 12.69 -49.64 -6.37
CA ARG A 23 11.92 -49.05 -7.49
C ARG A 23 12.48 -49.25 -8.91
N SER A 24 11.60 -49.52 -9.88
CA SER A 24 11.74 -48.98 -11.25
C SER A 24 10.37 -48.78 -11.94
N ILE A 25 10.37 -47.96 -12.99
CA ILE A 25 9.21 -47.31 -13.62
C ILE A 25 8.81 -48.02 -14.92
N LYS A 26 7.52 -48.30 -15.13
CA LYS A 26 6.86 -48.47 -16.45
C LYS A 26 5.47 -47.83 -16.36
N ARG A 27 5.18 -46.73 -17.06
CA ARG A 27 4.86 -46.59 -18.51
C ARG A 27 3.70 -47.49 -18.96
N PHE A 28 2.54 -46.87 -19.17
CA PHE A 28 1.40 -47.43 -19.89
C PHE A 28 1.67 -47.42 -21.40
N PHE A 29 1.35 -48.55 -22.06
CA PHE A 29 0.71 -48.60 -23.38
C PHE A 29 -0.26 -49.80 -23.37
N PRO A 30 -1.38 -49.76 -24.11
CA PRO A 30 -2.45 -50.73 -23.95
C PRO A 30 -2.14 -52.04 -24.69
N ALA A 31 -2.45 -53.16 -24.04
CA ALA A 31 -2.62 -54.46 -24.67
C ALA A 31 -4.00 -54.99 -24.30
N GLU A 32 -4.72 -55.53 -25.28
CA GLU A 32 -6.01 -56.18 -25.08
C GLU A 32 -5.81 -57.53 -24.35
N GLY A 33 -6.78 -57.93 -23.51
CA GLY A 33 -6.79 -59.24 -22.86
C GLY A 33 -6.29 -59.29 -21.41
N ASP A 34 -7.04 -58.69 -20.48
CA ASP A 34 -7.66 -59.44 -19.35
C ASP A 34 -8.32 -58.50 -18.34
N GLN A 35 -9.64 -58.66 -18.13
CA GLN A 35 -10.37 -57.93 -17.10
C GLN A 35 -10.18 -58.58 -15.72
N LEU A 36 -9.05 -58.30 -15.06
CA LEU A 36 -8.90 -58.54 -13.63
C LEU A 36 -9.90 -57.66 -12.86
N SER A 37 -11.03 -58.25 -12.47
CA SER A 37 -12.09 -57.53 -11.76
C SER A 37 -11.58 -56.96 -10.44
N ALA A 38 -11.64 -55.64 -10.28
CA ALA A 38 -11.26 -54.97 -9.04
C ALA A 38 -12.00 -55.57 -7.84
N GLU A 39 -11.26 -55.88 -6.76
CA GLU A 39 -11.79 -56.60 -5.61
C GLU A 39 -13.03 -55.90 -5.03
N LYS A 40 -14.09 -56.68 -4.78
CA LYS A 40 -15.37 -56.19 -4.26
C LYS A 40 -15.25 -55.99 -2.74
N VAL A 41 -15.08 -54.75 -2.30
CA VAL A 41 -15.01 -54.36 -0.89
C VAL A 41 -16.22 -53.50 -0.52
N PHE A 42 -16.91 -53.88 0.56
CA PHE A 42 -17.96 -53.06 1.15
C PHE A 42 -17.50 -52.55 2.51
N LYS A 43 -17.56 -51.23 2.69
CA LYS A 43 -17.24 -50.56 3.95
C LYS A 43 -18.52 -50.21 4.68
N PHE A 44 -18.59 -50.51 5.96
CA PHE A 44 -19.70 -50.16 6.84
C PHE A 44 -19.20 -49.43 8.08
N ARG A 45 -20.02 -48.51 8.59
CA ARG A 45 -19.85 -47.86 9.90
C ARG A 45 -21.13 -48.11 10.68
N VAL A 46 -21.04 -48.98 11.69
CA VAL A 46 -22.18 -49.38 12.51
C VAL A 46 -22.17 -48.53 13.78
N LEU A 47 -23.28 -47.84 14.02
CA LEU A 47 -23.50 -46.98 15.18
C LEU A 47 -24.23 -47.80 16.25
N LEU A 48 -23.66 -47.86 17.45
CA LEU A 48 -24.11 -48.76 18.53
C LEU A 48 -24.83 -48.00 19.66
N PRO A 49 -25.81 -48.61 20.35
CA PRO A 49 -26.64 -47.95 21.37
C PRO A 49 -25.91 -47.30 22.56
N ASN A 50 -24.63 -47.63 22.75
CA ASN A 50 -23.79 -47.09 23.83
C ASN A 50 -22.84 -45.95 23.41
N GLY A 51 -22.98 -45.45 22.18
CA GLY A 51 -22.26 -44.26 21.70
C GLY A 51 -20.96 -44.59 21.01
N THR A 52 -20.66 -45.86 20.78
CA THR A 52 -19.50 -46.28 20.00
C THR A 52 -19.85 -46.43 18.52
N SER A 53 -18.86 -46.23 17.65
CA SER A 53 -18.96 -46.55 16.22
C SER A 53 -17.92 -47.60 15.85
N VAL A 54 -18.29 -48.53 14.97
CA VAL A 54 -17.46 -49.67 14.55
C VAL A 54 -17.33 -49.67 13.03
N ASP A 55 -16.08 -49.67 12.55
CA ASP A 55 -15.76 -49.73 11.12
C ASP A 55 -15.56 -51.19 10.68
N LEU A 56 -16.30 -51.63 9.66
CA LEU A 56 -16.21 -52.96 9.08
C LEU A 56 -15.82 -52.91 7.60
N ASN A 57 -14.88 -53.76 7.19
CA ASN A 57 -14.43 -53.91 5.80
C ASN A 57 -14.71 -55.34 5.31
N LEU A 58 -15.87 -55.56 4.68
CA LEU A 58 -16.23 -56.86 4.10
C LEU A 58 -15.57 -57.00 2.72
N ARG A 59 -14.54 -57.85 2.61
CA ARG A 59 -13.86 -58.19 1.36
C ARG A 59 -14.41 -59.52 0.82
N ARG A 60 -14.77 -59.56 -0.47
CA ARG A 60 -15.35 -60.74 -1.14
C ARG A 60 -16.60 -61.35 -0.47
N PRO A 61 -17.55 -60.58 0.09
CA PRO A 61 -18.78 -61.19 0.61
C PRO A 61 -19.66 -61.69 -0.54
N GLY A 62 -20.63 -62.55 -0.20
CA GLY A 62 -21.68 -62.99 -1.13
C GLY A 62 -22.62 -61.85 -1.58
N ALA A 63 -23.64 -62.18 -2.37
CA ALA A 63 -24.67 -61.20 -2.77
C ALA A 63 -25.55 -60.76 -1.57
N GLU A 64 -25.70 -61.65 -0.60
CA GLU A 64 -26.44 -61.46 0.65
C GLU A 64 -25.59 -61.94 1.83
N MET A 65 -25.91 -61.45 3.03
CA MET A 65 -25.40 -61.94 4.32
C MET A 65 -26.58 -61.98 5.29
N THR A 66 -26.69 -62.98 6.17
CA THR A 66 -27.76 -62.98 7.19
C THR A 66 -27.51 -61.88 8.24
N LEU A 67 -28.58 -61.43 8.89
CA LEU A 67 -28.44 -60.44 9.97
C LEU A 67 -27.58 -60.98 11.13
N GLU A 68 -27.70 -62.26 11.45
CA GLU A 68 -26.94 -62.93 12.52
C GLU A 68 -25.42 -62.96 12.23
N GLU A 69 -25.01 -63.34 11.00
CA GLU A 69 -23.60 -63.32 10.58
C GLU A 69 -23.00 -61.90 10.61
N PHE A 70 -23.79 -60.90 10.18
CA PHE A 70 -23.37 -59.51 10.21
C PHE A 70 -23.21 -59.01 11.65
N VAL A 71 -24.19 -59.26 12.52
CA VAL A 71 -24.16 -58.85 13.94
C VAL A 71 -23.05 -59.57 14.70
N HIS A 72 -22.78 -60.85 14.42
CA HIS A 72 -21.61 -61.55 14.97
C HIS A 72 -20.30 -60.86 14.59
N THR A 73 -20.19 -60.41 13.33
CA THR A 73 -19.03 -59.65 12.83
C THR A 73 -18.89 -58.28 13.52
N VAL A 74 -19.99 -57.55 13.70
CA VAL A 74 -20.03 -56.29 14.48
C VAL A 74 -19.58 -56.52 15.93
N LYS A 75 -20.13 -57.56 16.58
CA LYS A 75 -19.84 -57.89 17.99
C LYS A 75 -18.36 -58.25 18.20
N ARG A 76 -17.76 -59.02 17.28
CA ARG A 76 -16.33 -59.35 17.30
C ARG A 76 -15.46 -58.08 17.21
N GLU A 77 -15.78 -57.19 16.27
CA GLU A 77 -14.99 -55.97 16.07
C GLU A 77 -15.18 -54.96 17.22
N TYR A 78 -16.40 -54.83 17.75
CA TYR A 78 -16.67 -54.04 18.96
C TYR A 78 -15.79 -54.47 20.14
N PHE A 79 -15.70 -55.78 20.43
CA PHE A 79 -14.84 -56.27 21.51
C PHE A 79 -13.34 -56.12 21.19
N SER A 80 -12.94 -56.07 19.91
CA SER A 80 -11.56 -55.71 19.52
C SER A 80 -11.25 -54.26 19.90
N VAL A 81 -12.12 -53.31 19.51
CA VAL A 81 -11.98 -51.87 19.79
C VAL A 81 -12.01 -51.59 21.30
N VAL A 82 -12.89 -52.25 22.06
CA VAL A 82 -12.99 -52.06 23.52
C VAL A 82 -11.73 -52.56 24.23
N ARG A 83 -11.14 -53.70 23.83
CA ARG A 83 -9.87 -54.20 24.41
C ARG A 83 -8.68 -53.27 24.15
N GLN A 84 -8.73 -52.46 23.10
CA GLN A 84 -7.67 -51.49 22.77
C GLN A 84 -7.86 -50.13 23.46
N THR A 85 -9.01 -49.88 24.11
CA THR A 85 -9.35 -48.60 24.77
C THR A 85 -9.55 -48.76 26.28
N GLU A 86 -8.60 -49.41 26.94
CA GLU A 86 -8.54 -49.43 28.41
C GLU A 86 -8.28 -48.03 28.98
N ALA A 87 -8.95 -47.72 30.10
CA ALA A 87 -8.97 -46.44 30.84
C ALA A 87 -9.61 -45.21 30.13
N SER A 88 -10.87 -44.89 30.48
CA SER A 88 -11.24 -43.56 31.03
C SER A 88 -12.74 -43.27 31.22
N LYS A 89 -13.68 -44.03 30.62
CA LYS A 89 -15.14 -43.76 30.80
C LYS A 89 -16.00 -45.02 30.95
N PRO A 90 -16.97 -45.05 31.89
CA PRO A 90 -18.00 -46.07 31.91
C PRO A 90 -18.94 -45.88 30.71
N ARG A 91 -19.00 -46.88 29.82
CA ARG A 91 -19.96 -46.97 28.71
C ARG A 91 -21.14 -47.83 29.13
N SER A 92 -22.34 -47.52 28.65
CA SER A 92 -23.50 -48.41 28.83
C SER A 92 -23.27 -49.77 28.16
N SER A 93 -23.80 -50.82 28.77
CA SER A 93 -23.76 -52.18 28.22
C SER A 93 -24.77 -52.34 27.10
N ILE A 94 -24.32 -52.78 25.92
CA ILE A 94 -25.21 -53.15 24.80
C ILE A 94 -25.93 -54.45 25.13
N ASN A 95 -27.26 -54.48 25.02
CA ASN A 95 -28.07 -55.68 25.20
C ASN A 95 -28.08 -56.53 23.92
N TRP A 96 -26.99 -57.27 23.69
CA TRP A 96 -26.83 -58.21 22.56
C TRP A 96 -27.84 -59.36 22.51
N SER A 97 -28.72 -59.47 23.51
CA SER A 97 -29.75 -60.50 23.68
C SER A 97 -31.18 -59.93 23.68
N SER A 98 -31.34 -58.65 23.34
CA SER A 98 -32.66 -58.00 23.27
C SER A 98 -33.55 -58.62 22.19
N GLN A 99 -34.86 -58.68 22.45
CA GLN A 99 -35.84 -59.04 21.42
C GLN A 99 -36.10 -57.87 20.46
N ASP A 100 -35.89 -56.63 20.93
CA ASP A 100 -36.02 -55.38 20.16
C ASP A 100 -34.72 -55.03 19.41
N PHE A 101 -33.94 -56.05 19.02
CA PHE A 101 -32.66 -55.87 18.35
C PHE A 101 -32.87 -55.63 16.85
N HIS A 102 -32.68 -54.39 16.42
CA HIS A 102 -33.03 -53.94 15.08
C HIS A 102 -31.87 -53.19 14.41
N LEU A 103 -31.69 -53.47 13.12
CA LEU A 103 -30.69 -52.81 12.27
C LEU A 103 -31.42 -51.94 11.25
N PHE A 104 -31.01 -50.68 11.15
CA PHE A 104 -31.58 -49.69 10.23
C PHE A 104 -30.51 -49.16 9.29
N ASP A 105 -30.92 -48.74 8.09
CA ASP A 105 -30.08 -47.91 7.23
C ASP A 105 -29.97 -46.47 7.76
N ALA A 106 -29.10 -45.66 7.13
CA ALA A 106 -28.92 -44.25 7.49
C ALA A 106 -30.14 -43.33 7.24
N ASN A 107 -31.26 -43.88 6.77
CA ASN A 107 -32.54 -43.21 6.61
C ASN A 107 -33.62 -43.83 7.54
N ALA A 108 -33.23 -44.59 8.56
CA ALA A 108 -34.13 -45.27 9.49
C ALA A 108 -35.11 -46.26 8.82
N ASN A 109 -34.76 -46.83 7.67
CA ASN A 109 -35.51 -47.96 7.10
C ASN A 109 -34.98 -49.26 7.73
N PRO A 110 -35.85 -50.15 8.26
CA PRO A 110 -35.42 -51.39 8.91
C PRO A 110 -34.90 -52.42 7.89
N ILE A 111 -33.81 -53.11 8.25
CA ILE A 111 -33.19 -54.18 7.45
C ILE A 111 -33.69 -55.53 7.97
N SER A 112 -34.62 -56.15 7.25
CA SER A 112 -35.29 -57.38 7.68
C SER A 112 -34.57 -58.66 7.24
N LYS A 113 -34.18 -59.50 8.22
CA LYS A 113 -33.65 -60.87 8.09
C LYS A 113 -32.31 -61.05 7.33
N LYS A 114 -32.07 -60.33 6.23
CA LYS A 114 -30.87 -60.41 5.39
C LYS A 114 -30.38 -59.03 4.95
N LEU A 115 -29.07 -58.88 4.86
CA LEU A 115 -28.38 -57.73 4.31
C LEU A 115 -28.08 -57.97 2.82
N VAL A 116 -28.87 -57.38 1.92
CA VAL A 116 -28.65 -57.44 0.46
C VAL A 116 -27.52 -56.48 0.09
N LEU A 117 -26.32 -57.01 -0.12
CA LEU A 117 -25.09 -56.19 -0.20
C LEU A 117 -25.02 -55.32 -1.44
N ASN A 118 -25.68 -55.71 -2.54
CA ASN A 118 -25.76 -54.88 -3.76
C ASN A 118 -26.54 -53.57 -3.57
N ASN A 119 -27.31 -53.42 -2.49
CA ASN A 119 -28.00 -52.15 -2.17
C ASN A 119 -27.06 -51.11 -1.53
N PHE A 120 -25.83 -51.51 -1.19
CA PHE A 120 -24.83 -50.65 -0.54
C PHE A 120 -23.70 -50.26 -1.48
N ARG A 121 -23.04 -49.13 -1.18
CA ARG A 121 -21.95 -48.62 -2.01
C ARG A 121 -20.71 -49.51 -1.88
N ARG A 122 -20.31 -50.13 -2.99
CA ARG A 122 -19.07 -50.90 -3.13
C ARG A 122 -17.89 -49.97 -3.46
N ASN A 123 -16.70 -50.27 -2.92
CA ASN A 123 -15.44 -49.57 -3.19
C ASN A 123 -15.49 -48.04 -2.96
N SER A 124 -16.46 -47.58 -2.17
CA SER A 124 -16.73 -46.18 -1.81
C SER A 124 -15.60 -45.61 -0.93
N LYS A 125 -15.42 -44.28 -0.98
CA LYS A 125 -14.46 -43.62 -0.08
C LYS A 125 -14.99 -43.63 1.35
N ASN A 126 -16.24 -43.21 1.53
CA ASN A 126 -16.93 -43.20 2.82
C ASN A 126 -17.62 -44.55 3.11
N PRO A 127 -17.74 -44.95 4.39
CA PRO A 127 -18.49 -46.15 4.77
C PRO A 127 -20.01 -45.96 4.61
N ASN A 128 -20.72 -47.06 4.38
CA ASN A 128 -22.17 -47.10 4.47
C ASN A 128 -22.55 -47.09 5.96
N ILE A 129 -23.35 -46.10 6.39
CA ILE A 129 -23.74 -45.94 7.79
C ILE A 129 -24.96 -46.82 8.07
N LEU A 130 -24.91 -47.55 9.18
CA LEU A 130 -26.00 -48.37 9.71
C LEU A 130 -26.20 -48.05 11.19
N LEU A 131 -27.46 -48.00 11.63
CA LEU A 131 -27.82 -47.79 13.03
C LEU A 131 -28.30 -49.11 13.64
N LEU A 132 -27.79 -49.46 14.81
CA LEU A 132 -28.18 -50.63 15.58
C LEU A 132 -28.89 -50.17 16.84
N GLN A 133 -30.08 -50.72 17.10
CA GLN A 133 -30.90 -50.48 18.29
C GLN A 133 -31.10 -51.80 19.04
N ASP A 134 -31.15 -51.75 20.37
CA ASP A 134 -31.31 -52.91 21.26
C ASP A 134 -32.49 -52.75 22.26
N GLY A 135 -33.41 -51.83 21.97
CA GLY A 135 -34.49 -51.42 22.86
C GLY A 135 -34.13 -50.31 23.87
N SER A 136 -32.85 -49.93 23.97
CA SER A 136 -32.46 -48.72 24.72
C SER A 136 -32.73 -47.43 23.93
N ALA A 137 -32.76 -46.29 24.63
CA ALA A 137 -33.07 -44.99 24.02
C ALA A 137 -32.04 -44.57 22.96
N GLU A 138 -32.51 -44.11 21.79
CA GLU A 138 -31.63 -43.63 20.72
C GLU A 138 -30.79 -42.43 21.22
N ILE A 139 -29.48 -42.59 21.10
CA ILE A 139 -28.49 -41.59 21.52
C ILE A 139 -28.01 -40.77 20.32
N GLY A 140 -28.09 -39.44 20.43
CA GLY A 140 -27.75 -38.56 19.31
C GLY A 140 -26.25 -38.42 19.00
N LYS A 141 -25.34 -38.87 19.86
CA LYS A 141 -23.87 -38.66 19.73
C LYS A 141 -23.09 -39.97 19.74
N TYR A 142 -22.21 -40.15 18.74
CA TYR A 142 -21.33 -41.29 18.56
C TYR A 142 -19.85 -40.87 18.54
N GLU A 143 -19.03 -41.58 19.30
CA GLU A 143 -17.58 -41.38 19.38
C GLU A 143 -16.90 -41.79 18.07
N ASN A 144 -15.92 -40.98 17.62
CA ASN A 144 -15.04 -41.28 16.48
C ASN A 144 -15.76 -41.56 15.13
N MET A 145 -16.99 -41.06 14.99
CA MET A 145 -17.88 -41.30 13.85
C MET A 145 -17.37 -40.73 12.51
N TRP A 146 -16.53 -39.70 12.50
CA TRP A 146 -16.01 -39.08 11.27
C TRP A 146 -14.50 -39.17 11.18
N ASP A 147 -13.99 -39.41 9.97
CA ASP A 147 -12.56 -39.36 9.65
C ASP A 147 -12.28 -38.03 8.94
N LEU A 148 -11.48 -37.19 9.58
CA LEU A 148 -11.09 -35.86 9.12
C LEU A 148 -9.60 -35.79 8.71
N THR A 149 -8.92 -36.95 8.62
CA THR A 149 -7.48 -37.03 8.32
C THR A 149 -7.18 -36.26 7.04
N PRO A 150 -6.36 -35.18 7.10
CA PRO A 150 -6.06 -34.36 5.93
C PRO A 150 -5.43 -35.18 4.79
N ASP A 151 -5.71 -34.80 3.55
CA ASP A 151 -4.95 -35.33 2.40
C ASP A 151 -3.57 -34.66 2.38
N THR A 152 -2.50 -35.43 2.15
CA THR A 152 -1.11 -34.94 2.26
C THR A 152 -0.80 -33.77 1.31
N ASP A 153 0.21 -32.98 1.71
CA ASP A 153 0.81 -31.82 0.99
C ASP A 153 0.18 -30.42 1.17
N LEU A 154 -0.78 -30.21 2.08
CA LEU A 154 -1.37 -28.88 2.33
C LEU A 154 -1.29 -28.37 3.78
N LEU A 155 -0.09 -27.90 4.18
CA LEU A 155 0.13 -27.04 5.35
C LEU A 155 1.05 -25.84 5.05
N ARG A 156 1.20 -25.43 3.78
CA ARG A 156 2.14 -24.36 3.38
C ARG A 156 1.63 -22.93 3.58
N GLU A 157 0.32 -22.71 3.67
CA GLU A 157 -0.30 -21.38 3.79
C GLU A 157 -1.47 -21.43 4.78
N LEU A 158 -1.20 -21.38 6.08
CA LEU A 158 -2.24 -21.13 7.09
C LEU A 158 -2.57 -19.63 7.14
N PRO A 159 -3.82 -19.22 7.46
CA PRO A 159 -4.17 -17.81 7.55
C PRO A 159 -3.35 -17.06 8.61
N GLU A 160 -2.52 -16.11 8.15
CA GLU A 160 -1.90 -15.12 9.02
C GLU A 160 -2.99 -14.17 9.56
N HIS A 161 -3.46 -14.46 10.77
CA HIS A 161 -4.29 -13.60 11.62
C HIS A 161 -5.73 -13.35 11.14
N TYR A 162 -6.64 -14.28 11.44
CA TYR A 162 -8.07 -13.95 11.50
C TYR A 162 -8.35 -12.89 12.58
N THR A 163 -9.36 -12.06 12.29
CA THR A 163 -10.15 -11.31 13.26
C THR A 163 -11.51 -12.02 13.45
N PHE A 164 -12.29 -11.59 14.45
CA PHE A 164 -13.64 -12.12 14.67
C PHE A 164 -14.54 -11.98 13.43
N GLU A 165 -14.53 -10.81 12.80
CA GLU A 165 -15.37 -10.47 11.65
C GLU A 165 -14.96 -11.22 10.39
N THR A 166 -13.66 -11.41 10.18
CA THR A 166 -13.12 -12.09 9.00
C THR A 166 -13.26 -13.60 9.10
N ALA A 167 -13.12 -14.18 10.30
CA ALA A 167 -13.49 -15.57 10.56
C ALA A 167 -15.00 -15.80 10.36
N LEU A 168 -15.85 -14.91 10.91
CA LEU A 168 -17.30 -15.00 10.74
C LEU A 168 -17.70 -14.90 9.26
N ALA A 169 -17.09 -13.98 8.50
CA ALA A 169 -17.26 -13.87 7.06
C ALA A 169 -16.81 -15.14 6.31
N ASP A 170 -15.68 -15.76 6.69
CA ASP A 170 -15.21 -16.99 6.03
C ASP A 170 -16.16 -18.19 6.26
N LEU A 171 -16.93 -18.18 7.35
CA LEU A 171 -18.04 -19.13 7.55
C LEU A 171 -19.26 -18.79 6.70
N ILE A 172 -19.68 -17.51 6.70
CA ILE A 172 -20.79 -17.01 5.87
C ILE A 172 -20.53 -17.27 4.39
N ASP A 173 -19.29 -17.17 3.91
CA ASP A 173 -18.91 -17.49 2.53
C ASP A 173 -19.34 -18.91 2.12
N ASN A 174 -19.28 -19.89 3.04
CA ASN A 174 -19.71 -21.27 2.75
C ASN A 174 -21.24 -21.37 2.66
N SER A 175 -21.96 -20.73 3.58
CA SER A 175 -23.43 -20.64 3.55
C SER A 175 -23.94 -19.90 2.32
N LEU A 176 -23.26 -18.82 1.93
CA LEU A 176 -23.50 -18.06 0.70
C LEU A 176 -23.30 -18.92 -0.55
N GLN A 177 -22.20 -19.67 -0.61
CA GLN A 177 -21.94 -20.62 -1.69
C GLN A 177 -23.02 -21.72 -1.75
N ALA A 178 -23.49 -22.21 -0.59
CA ALA A 178 -24.55 -23.21 -0.51
C ALA A 178 -25.89 -22.67 -1.02
N VAL A 179 -26.42 -21.56 -0.48
CA VAL A 179 -27.73 -21.03 -0.89
C VAL A 179 -27.75 -20.53 -2.34
N TRP A 180 -26.61 -20.12 -2.90
CA TRP A 180 -26.55 -19.69 -4.30
C TRP A 180 -26.80 -20.84 -5.30
N SER A 181 -26.50 -22.07 -4.89
CA SER A 181 -26.74 -23.29 -5.68
C SER A 181 -28.21 -23.74 -5.67
N ASN A 182 -29.05 -23.17 -4.80
CA ASN A 182 -30.48 -23.48 -4.74
C ASN A 182 -31.23 -23.09 -6.04
N GLY A 183 -32.32 -23.79 -6.32
CA GLY A 183 -33.22 -23.47 -7.44
C GLY A 183 -33.85 -22.08 -7.35
N ARG A 184 -34.37 -21.56 -8.47
CA ARG A 184 -34.99 -20.21 -8.53
C ARG A 184 -36.19 -20.02 -7.60
N ASN A 185 -36.90 -21.09 -7.28
CA ASN A 185 -38.11 -21.07 -6.45
C ASN A 185 -37.83 -21.47 -4.99
N GLU A 186 -36.56 -21.67 -4.63
CA GLU A 186 -36.15 -22.16 -3.32
C GLU A 186 -35.67 -20.99 -2.46
N ARG A 187 -36.07 -20.96 -1.18
CA ARG A 187 -35.66 -19.89 -0.26
C ARG A 187 -34.14 -19.87 -0.12
N ARG A 188 -33.55 -18.69 -0.24
CA ARG A 188 -32.13 -18.43 -0.05
C ARG A 188 -31.97 -17.57 1.21
N LEU A 189 -31.94 -18.23 2.36
CA LEU A 189 -31.81 -17.59 3.67
C LEU A 189 -30.42 -17.89 4.24
N ILE A 190 -29.76 -16.85 4.74
CA ILE A 190 -28.62 -16.93 5.65
C ILE A 190 -29.01 -16.18 6.92
N ARG A 191 -28.97 -16.86 8.06
CA ARG A 191 -29.28 -16.28 9.37
C ARG A 191 -28.08 -16.46 10.30
N VAL A 192 -27.64 -15.38 10.93
CA VAL A 192 -26.57 -15.38 11.92
C VAL A 192 -27.13 -14.88 13.26
N GLU A 193 -27.03 -15.70 14.30
CA GLU A 193 -27.44 -15.36 15.67
C GLU A 193 -26.21 -15.33 16.57
N LEU A 194 -26.06 -14.24 17.32
CA LEU A 194 -24.90 -13.97 18.17
C LEU A 194 -25.37 -13.75 19.60
N ALA A 195 -25.10 -14.72 20.46
CA ALA A 195 -25.28 -14.65 21.90
C ALA A 195 -23.93 -14.37 22.59
N GLN A 196 -23.90 -14.39 23.93
CA GLN A 196 -22.70 -14.08 24.71
C GLN A 196 -21.61 -15.16 24.60
N ASP A 197 -22.01 -16.44 24.53
CA ASP A 197 -21.16 -17.63 24.55
C ASP A 197 -21.36 -18.56 23.33
N LYS A 198 -22.33 -18.23 22.47
CA LYS A 198 -22.75 -18.99 21.28
C LYS A 198 -22.83 -18.11 20.04
N ILE A 199 -22.33 -18.63 18.91
CA ILE A 199 -22.62 -18.15 17.55
C ILE A 199 -23.38 -19.26 16.83
N GLU A 200 -24.45 -18.91 16.11
CA GLU A 200 -25.19 -19.83 15.25
C GLU A 200 -25.30 -19.24 13.84
N ILE A 201 -24.96 -20.04 12.83
CA ILE A 201 -25.10 -19.71 11.42
C ILE A 201 -26.00 -20.77 10.79
N PHE A 202 -27.15 -20.37 10.27
CA PHE A 202 -28.11 -21.25 9.61
C PHE A 202 -28.28 -20.84 8.15
N ASP A 203 -28.21 -21.81 7.25
CA ASP A 203 -28.49 -21.61 5.83
C ASP A 203 -29.45 -22.65 5.27
N THR A 204 -30.24 -22.23 4.29
CA THR A 204 -31.19 -23.08 3.56
C THR A 204 -30.57 -23.73 2.32
N GLY A 205 -29.26 -24.02 2.32
CA GLY A 205 -28.58 -24.65 1.19
C GLY A 205 -29.03 -26.10 0.91
N PRO A 206 -28.39 -26.80 -0.03
CA PRO A 206 -28.69 -28.20 -0.34
C PRO A 206 -28.41 -29.19 0.81
N GLY A 207 -27.64 -28.76 1.81
CA GLY A 207 -27.21 -29.57 2.95
C GLY A 207 -26.10 -30.58 2.62
N MET A 208 -25.71 -31.34 3.64
CA MET A 208 -24.69 -32.38 3.61
C MET A 208 -25.21 -33.65 4.32
N ASP A 209 -24.65 -34.81 3.98
CA ASP A 209 -25.06 -36.10 4.51
C ASP A 209 -23.89 -37.10 4.58
N GLY A 210 -24.17 -38.42 4.55
CA GLY A 210 -23.18 -39.50 4.54
C GLY A 210 -22.70 -39.94 3.14
N SER A 211 -23.06 -39.25 2.06
CA SER A 211 -22.66 -39.61 0.69
C SER A 211 -21.17 -39.38 0.41
N ASP A 212 -20.65 -39.87 -0.72
CA ASP A 212 -19.28 -39.57 -1.18
C ASP A 212 -19.17 -38.16 -1.80
N GLU A 213 -20.28 -37.61 -2.28
CA GLU A 213 -20.35 -36.31 -2.96
C GLU A 213 -20.49 -35.17 -1.95
N ASN A 214 -21.54 -35.21 -1.13
CA ASN A 214 -21.94 -34.13 -0.20
C ASN A 214 -21.66 -34.51 1.27
N SER A 215 -20.56 -35.22 1.54
CA SER A 215 -20.23 -35.69 2.88
C SER A 215 -20.01 -34.54 3.87
N ILE A 216 -20.70 -34.57 5.02
CA ILE A 216 -20.44 -33.63 6.12
C ILE A 216 -18.98 -33.72 6.64
N ALA A 217 -18.33 -34.88 6.51
CA ALA A 217 -16.92 -35.04 6.86
C ALA A 217 -15.98 -34.18 6.01
N LYS A 218 -16.33 -33.86 4.75
CA LYS A 218 -15.52 -32.97 3.90
C LYS A 218 -15.47 -31.55 4.45
N TRP A 219 -16.54 -31.09 5.11
CA TRP A 219 -16.57 -29.78 5.75
C TRP A 219 -15.55 -29.69 6.90
N GLY A 220 -15.40 -30.77 7.67
CA GLY A 220 -14.43 -30.87 8.77
C GLY A 220 -12.99 -31.15 8.33
N LYS A 221 -12.77 -31.71 7.13
CA LYS A 221 -11.46 -32.18 6.66
C LYS A 221 -10.66 -31.06 5.99
N ILE A 222 -9.52 -30.73 6.58
CA ILE A 222 -8.60 -29.70 6.06
C ILE A 222 -8.09 -30.12 4.66
N GLY A 223 -8.19 -29.21 3.70
CA GLY A 223 -7.75 -29.39 2.31
C GLY A 223 -8.82 -29.96 1.36
N ALA A 224 -9.96 -30.42 1.87
CA ALA A 224 -11.01 -31.09 1.08
C ALA A 224 -11.98 -30.12 0.36
N SER A 225 -11.45 -29.21 -0.47
CA SER A 225 -12.30 -28.32 -1.30
C SER A 225 -12.78 -28.98 -2.59
N LEU A 226 -14.12 -29.01 -2.80
CA LEU A 226 -14.76 -29.41 -4.06
C LEU A 226 -14.38 -28.51 -5.24
N HIS A 227 -14.05 -27.24 -5.00
CA HIS A 227 -13.78 -26.25 -6.04
C HIS A 227 -12.28 -26.08 -6.32
N ARG A 228 -11.44 -27.01 -5.85
CA ARG A 228 -9.98 -26.94 -6.02
C ARG A 228 -9.52 -26.91 -7.49
N LEU A 229 -10.32 -27.46 -8.41
CA LEU A 229 -10.02 -27.46 -9.84
C LEU A 229 -10.47 -26.18 -10.57
N ALA A 230 -11.39 -25.39 -10.00
CA ALA A 230 -11.89 -24.14 -10.57
C ALA A 230 -11.03 -22.90 -10.20
N ARG A 231 -9.75 -23.10 -9.87
CA ARG A 231 -8.92 -22.11 -9.15
C ARG A 231 -8.11 -21.13 -10.02
N GLU A 232 -8.08 -21.30 -11.34
CA GLU A 232 -7.04 -20.67 -12.18
C GLU A 232 -7.50 -20.13 -13.55
N GLN A 233 -8.80 -20.13 -13.81
CA GLN A 233 -9.39 -19.59 -15.04
C GLN A 233 -10.38 -18.48 -14.68
N GLY A 234 -10.49 -17.48 -15.56
CA GLY A 234 -11.55 -16.49 -15.48
C GLY A 234 -12.91 -17.18 -15.57
N ILE A 235 -13.90 -16.70 -14.82
CA ILE A 235 -15.25 -17.28 -14.88
C ILE A 235 -16.03 -16.49 -15.91
N GLU A 236 -16.63 -17.17 -16.90
CA GLU A 236 -17.56 -16.60 -17.91
C GLU A 236 -18.88 -16.02 -17.32
N SER A 237 -18.88 -15.66 -16.04
CA SER A 237 -19.95 -14.90 -15.41
C SER A 237 -19.85 -13.43 -15.82
N LYS A 238 -20.99 -12.79 -16.07
CA LYS A 238 -21.00 -11.34 -16.35
C LYS A 238 -20.75 -10.55 -15.06
N PRO A 239 -20.09 -9.37 -15.13
CA PRO A 239 -19.97 -8.47 -13.98
C PRO A 239 -21.36 -8.13 -13.42
N PRO A 240 -21.55 -7.98 -12.09
CA PRO A 240 -20.54 -7.94 -11.01
C PRO A 240 -19.96 -9.30 -10.53
N TYR A 241 -20.00 -10.36 -11.35
CA TYR A 241 -19.31 -11.64 -11.10
C TYR A 241 -19.80 -12.38 -9.84
N LEU A 242 -21.11 -12.37 -9.58
CA LEU A 242 -21.71 -12.89 -8.34
C LEU A 242 -21.74 -14.43 -8.22
N ALA A 243 -20.80 -15.16 -8.81
CA ALA A 243 -20.66 -16.59 -8.62
C ALA A 243 -19.78 -16.85 -7.38
N PRO A 244 -20.33 -17.28 -6.22
CA PRO A 244 -19.65 -17.24 -4.92
C PRO A 244 -18.62 -18.37 -4.70
N LEU A 245 -17.69 -18.56 -5.64
CA LEU A 245 -16.62 -19.57 -5.57
C LEU A 245 -15.46 -19.07 -4.69
N PHE A 246 -15.73 -19.00 -3.39
CA PHE A 246 -14.79 -18.53 -2.36
C PHE A 246 -13.90 -19.65 -1.78
N GLY A 247 -14.28 -20.91 -1.95
CA GLY A 247 -13.63 -22.10 -1.39
C GLY A 247 -12.27 -22.45 -2.01
N MET A 248 -11.34 -21.49 -2.09
CA MET A 248 -10.05 -21.66 -2.77
C MET A 248 -9.15 -22.68 -2.05
N TYR A 249 -8.88 -22.51 -0.75
CA TYR A 249 -7.83 -23.26 -0.05
C TYR A 249 -8.30 -24.51 0.70
N GLY A 250 -9.59 -24.60 1.05
CA GLY A 250 -10.15 -25.78 1.74
C GLY A 250 -9.86 -25.88 3.25
N TYR A 251 -9.53 -24.76 3.92
CA TYR A 251 -9.34 -24.71 5.38
C TYR A 251 -10.34 -23.80 6.13
N GLY A 252 -11.05 -22.91 5.43
CA GLY A 252 -11.80 -21.80 6.06
C GLY A 252 -12.81 -22.25 7.12
N GLY A 253 -13.65 -23.24 6.81
CA GLY A 253 -14.66 -23.80 7.74
C GLY A 253 -14.08 -24.21 9.09
N PRO A 254 -13.23 -25.25 9.17
CA PRO A 254 -12.66 -25.71 10.43
C PRO A 254 -11.82 -24.63 11.15
N PHE A 255 -11.00 -23.87 10.43
CA PHE A 255 -10.10 -22.89 11.06
C PHE A 255 -10.83 -21.67 11.61
N ALA A 256 -11.76 -21.07 10.85
CA ALA A 256 -12.56 -19.95 11.34
C ALA A 256 -13.42 -20.37 12.55
N THR A 257 -13.96 -21.60 12.52
CA THR A 257 -14.72 -22.17 13.64
C THR A 257 -13.88 -22.28 14.92
N MET A 258 -12.65 -22.82 14.83
CA MET A 258 -11.73 -22.96 15.97
C MET A 258 -11.08 -21.63 16.42
N HIS A 259 -11.14 -20.59 15.58
CA HIS A 259 -10.78 -19.22 15.93
C HIS A 259 -11.89 -18.52 16.73
N LEU A 260 -13.15 -18.72 16.35
CA LEU A 260 -14.31 -18.09 16.99
C LEU A 260 -14.73 -18.71 18.33
N GLY A 261 -14.47 -20.00 18.53
CA GLY A 261 -14.75 -20.70 19.78
C GLY A 261 -14.02 -22.03 19.92
N ARG A 262 -14.20 -22.70 21.06
CA ARG A 262 -13.45 -23.93 21.39
C ARG A 262 -14.17 -25.23 21.00
N ARG A 263 -15.47 -25.16 20.75
CA ARG A 263 -16.30 -26.30 20.32
C ARG A 263 -17.26 -25.86 19.23
N ALA A 264 -17.59 -26.75 18.31
CA ALA A 264 -18.64 -26.53 17.35
C ALA A 264 -19.44 -27.79 17.04
N LEU A 265 -20.71 -27.59 16.72
CA LEU A 265 -21.66 -28.58 16.24
C LEU A 265 -22.15 -28.13 14.86
N ILE A 266 -21.94 -28.98 13.86
CA ILE A 266 -22.44 -28.78 12.51
C ILE A 266 -23.56 -29.80 12.32
N SER A 267 -24.80 -29.32 12.26
CA SER A 267 -25.98 -30.10 11.88
C SER A 267 -26.28 -29.83 10.41
N SER A 268 -26.48 -30.86 9.58
CA SER A 268 -26.83 -30.68 8.18
C SER A 268 -27.74 -31.78 7.67
N LYS A 269 -28.61 -31.43 6.72
CA LYS A 269 -29.61 -32.34 6.16
C LYS A 269 -29.81 -32.06 4.68
N THR A 270 -29.66 -33.08 3.84
CA THR A 270 -30.07 -33.01 2.43
C THR A 270 -31.56 -33.29 2.24
N LYS A 271 -32.14 -32.83 1.13
CA LYS A 271 -33.56 -33.11 0.78
C LYS A 271 -33.86 -34.60 0.69
N ARG A 272 -32.85 -35.41 0.33
CA ARG A 272 -32.97 -36.87 0.16
C ARG A 272 -32.85 -37.64 1.48
N SER A 273 -32.16 -37.10 2.47
CA SER A 273 -32.04 -37.80 3.76
C SER A 273 -33.21 -37.48 4.69
N LYS A 274 -33.66 -38.51 5.42
CA LYS A 274 -34.68 -38.38 6.47
C LYS A 274 -34.11 -37.81 7.77
N LYS A 275 -32.84 -38.12 8.10
CA LYS A 275 -32.16 -37.72 9.34
C LYS A 275 -31.23 -36.52 9.12
N VAL A 276 -30.96 -35.78 10.19
CA VAL A 276 -29.93 -34.74 10.27
C VAL A 276 -28.61 -35.39 10.66
N TYR A 277 -27.56 -35.13 9.90
CA TYR A 277 -26.20 -35.56 10.21
C TYR A 277 -25.51 -34.51 11.08
N MET A 278 -24.79 -34.95 12.10
CA MET A 278 -24.06 -34.09 13.02
C MET A 278 -22.56 -34.37 12.99
N LEU A 279 -21.76 -33.32 13.01
CA LEU A 279 -20.30 -33.34 13.17
C LEU A 279 -19.93 -32.45 14.36
N HIS A 280 -19.17 -33.00 15.31
CA HIS A 280 -18.67 -32.27 16.47
C HIS A 280 -17.16 -32.00 16.31
N LEU A 281 -16.77 -30.72 16.31
CA LEU A 281 -15.37 -30.30 16.39
C LEU A 281 -15.07 -29.77 17.79
N GLU A 282 -13.99 -30.26 18.40
CA GLU A 282 -13.52 -29.84 19.71
C GLU A 282 -12.02 -29.48 19.58
N ARG A 283 -11.66 -28.24 19.93
CA ARG A 283 -10.32 -27.67 19.66
C ARG A 283 -9.20 -28.48 20.30
N GLU A 284 -9.39 -28.89 21.56
CA GLU A 284 -8.39 -29.68 22.28
C GLU A 284 -8.18 -31.05 21.63
N SER A 285 -9.24 -31.71 21.14
CA SER A 285 -9.14 -33.00 20.44
C SER A 285 -8.40 -32.90 19.09
N LEU A 286 -8.53 -31.77 18.39
CA LEU A 286 -7.77 -31.49 17.18
C LEU A 286 -6.29 -31.19 17.49
N LEU A 287 -5.99 -30.54 18.62
CA LEU A 287 -4.63 -30.22 19.05
C LEU A 287 -3.89 -31.43 19.68
N SER A 288 -4.60 -32.32 20.39
CA SER A 288 -4.03 -33.50 21.05
C SER A 288 -3.69 -34.64 20.09
N SER A 289 -4.09 -34.54 18.81
CA SER A 289 -3.90 -35.58 17.77
C SER A 289 -2.47 -35.61 17.20
N SER A 290 -1.46 -35.45 18.06
CA SER A 290 -0.05 -35.29 17.69
C SER A 290 0.70 -36.60 17.38
N SER A 291 0.02 -37.75 17.34
CA SER A 291 0.60 -39.08 17.08
C SER A 291 0.62 -39.50 15.60
N GLY A 292 0.13 -38.65 14.69
CA GLY A 292 0.66 -38.62 13.32
C GLY A 292 0.09 -39.57 12.25
N GLN A 293 -1.06 -40.23 12.43
CA GLN A 293 -1.62 -41.09 11.36
C GLN A 293 -3.14 -41.09 11.10
N THR A 294 -4.01 -40.60 12.00
CA THR A 294 -5.45 -40.51 11.71
C THR A 294 -6.12 -39.45 12.59
N TRP A 295 -6.96 -38.57 12.02
CA TRP A 295 -7.74 -37.58 12.75
C TRP A 295 -9.21 -38.02 12.76
N ARG A 296 -9.77 -38.30 13.94
CA ARG A 296 -11.19 -38.67 14.08
C ARG A 296 -11.96 -37.63 14.88
N ALA A 297 -13.24 -37.48 14.56
CA ALA A 297 -14.16 -36.56 15.22
C ALA A 297 -15.47 -37.25 15.60
N ASN A 298 -16.12 -36.75 16.64
CA ASN A 298 -17.41 -37.24 17.09
C ASN A 298 -18.52 -36.79 16.13
N GLY A 299 -19.61 -37.54 16.05
CA GLY A 299 -20.71 -37.27 15.14
C GLY A 299 -22.07 -37.69 15.70
N GLY A 300 -23.11 -37.61 14.89
CA GLY A 300 -24.46 -37.96 15.30
C GLY A 300 -25.44 -38.12 14.14
N LEU A 301 -26.57 -38.77 14.43
CA LEU A 301 -27.80 -38.68 13.65
C LEU A 301 -28.93 -38.30 14.61
N ARG A 302 -29.89 -37.50 14.13
CA ARG A 302 -31.14 -37.17 14.83
C ARG A 302 -32.24 -36.83 13.83
N ASP A 303 -33.47 -36.67 14.30
CA ASP A 303 -34.53 -36.04 13.51
C ASP A 303 -34.37 -34.51 13.48
N ALA A 304 -35.01 -33.86 12.50
CA ALA A 304 -34.97 -32.41 12.34
C ALA A 304 -35.91 -31.73 13.34
N ASP A 305 -35.45 -30.64 13.94
CA ASP A 305 -36.26 -29.88 14.90
C ASP A 305 -37.34 -29.08 14.16
N LYS A 306 -38.46 -28.76 14.85
CA LYS A 306 -39.57 -27.98 14.26
C LYS A 306 -39.09 -26.66 13.64
N ASP A 307 -38.26 -25.92 14.37
CA ASP A 307 -37.65 -24.66 13.94
C ASP A 307 -36.75 -24.83 12.70
N GLU A 308 -36.03 -25.95 12.56
CA GLU A 308 -35.22 -26.23 11.38
C GLU A 308 -36.09 -26.49 10.15
N LEU A 309 -37.21 -27.20 10.32
CA LEU A 309 -38.19 -27.49 9.27
C LEU A 309 -38.97 -26.25 8.84
N GLU A 310 -39.34 -25.38 9.79
CA GLU A 310 -40.00 -24.09 9.51
C GLU A 310 -39.08 -23.12 8.74
N LYS A 311 -37.80 -23.05 9.13
CA LYS A 311 -36.80 -22.23 8.42
C LYS A 311 -36.50 -22.76 7.02
N ALA A 312 -36.36 -24.08 6.88
CA ALA A 312 -35.99 -24.77 5.64
C ALA A 312 -37.16 -25.55 5.03
N SER A 313 -38.20 -24.82 4.59
CA SER A 313 -39.45 -25.37 4.05
C SER A 313 -39.31 -26.28 2.81
N HIS A 314 -38.18 -26.21 2.09
CA HIS A 314 -37.82 -27.08 0.96
C HIS A 314 -37.03 -28.35 1.39
N GLY A 315 -36.81 -28.55 2.69
CA GLY A 315 -36.35 -29.81 3.29
C GLY A 315 -34.84 -30.00 3.43
N SER A 316 -34.01 -28.98 3.19
CA SER A 316 -32.54 -29.05 3.38
C SER A 316 -31.93 -27.81 4.02
N PHE A 317 -30.91 -28.01 4.85
CA PHE A 317 -30.22 -26.93 5.56
C PHE A 317 -28.82 -27.32 6.02
N THR A 318 -28.04 -26.31 6.43
CA THR A 318 -26.87 -26.46 7.30
C THR A 318 -26.98 -25.48 8.47
N LYS A 319 -26.64 -25.94 9.67
CA LYS A 319 -26.60 -25.16 10.91
C LYS A 319 -25.25 -25.38 11.59
N VAL A 320 -24.46 -24.32 11.72
CA VAL A 320 -23.15 -24.30 12.39
C VAL A 320 -23.31 -23.56 13.71
N GLU A 321 -23.17 -24.27 14.82
CA GLU A 321 -23.20 -23.73 16.17
C GLU A 321 -21.80 -23.75 16.77
N ILE A 322 -21.32 -22.62 17.26
CA ILE A 322 -19.98 -22.44 17.84
C ILE A 322 -20.17 -22.01 19.30
N PHE A 323 -19.49 -22.69 20.22
CA PHE A 323 -19.65 -22.51 21.66
C PHE A 323 -18.33 -22.15 22.33
N ASN A 324 -18.44 -21.60 23.54
CA ASN A 324 -17.33 -21.14 24.35
C ASN A 324 -16.54 -20.07 23.56
N THR A 325 -17.26 -19.08 23.03
CA THR A 325 -16.70 -18.00 22.23
C THR A 325 -15.99 -16.98 23.12
N GLU A 326 -14.79 -16.57 22.72
CA GLU A 326 -14.04 -15.53 23.44
C GLU A 326 -14.50 -14.15 22.92
N GLN A 327 -15.75 -13.80 23.26
CA GLN A 327 -16.44 -12.65 22.67
C GLN A 327 -15.73 -11.33 22.98
N ARG A 328 -15.07 -10.75 21.98
CA ARG A 328 -14.51 -9.41 22.06
C ARG A 328 -15.62 -8.37 21.90
N SER A 329 -15.55 -7.31 22.69
CA SER A 329 -16.59 -6.28 22.81
C SER A 329 -16.71 -5.40 21.54
N MET A 330 -17.40 -5.89 20.50
CA MET A 330 -17.77 -5.08 19.33
C MET A 330 -19.27 -4.72 19.36
N LYS A 331 -19.62 -3.49 18.96
CA LYS A 331 -21.00 -3.04 18.98
C LYS A 331 -21.77 -3.72 17.84
N MET A 332 -22.91 -4.34 18.15
CA MET A 332 -23.74 -5.08 17.19
C MET A 332 -24.04 -4.29 15.90
N LYS A 333 -24.28 -2.96 16.02
CA LYS A 333 -24.48 -2.07 14.86
C LYS A 333 -23.30 -2.09 13.88
N GLN A 334 -22.06 -2.02 14.39
CA GLN A 334 -20.84 -2.03 13.58
C GLN A 334 -20.69 -3.36 12.81
N LEU A 335 -21.02 -4.48 13.46
CA LEU A 335 -20.97 -5.79 12.81
C LEU A 335 -21.97 -5.90 11.66
N LYS A 336 -23.23 -5.46 11.88
CA LYS A 336 -24.26 -5.48 10.84
C LYS A 336 -23.88 -4.60 9.65
N CYS A 337 -23.29 -3.41 9.90
CA CYS A 337 -22.77 -2.55 8.83
C CYS A 337 -21.63 -3.22 8.05
N ARG A 338 -20.63 -3.81 8.73
CA ARG A 338 -19.52 -4.52 8.07
C ARG A 338 -19.99 -5.73 7.26
N LEU A 339 -20.92 -6.53 7.77
CA LEU A 339 -21.48 -7.67 7.03
C LEU A 339 -22.32 -7.19 5.83
N LYS A 340 -23.05 -6.08 5.94
CA LYS A 340 -23.72 -5.44 4.80
C LYS A 340 -22.72 -5.02 3.73
N ASP A 341 -21.63 -4.36 4.11
CA ASP A 341 -20.58 -3.93 3.17
C ASP A 341 -19.91 -5.12 2.47
N ILE A 342 -19.60 -6.20 3.22
CA ILE A 342 -18.93 -7.39 2.66
C ILE A 342 -19.79 -8.09 1.61
N TYR A 343 -21.09 -8.20 1.84
CA TYR A 343 -22.02 -8.96 1.00
C TYR A 343 -23.01 -8.10 0.22
N PHE A 344 -22.74 -6.79 0.06
CA PHE A 344 -23.69 -5.81 -0.48
C PHE A 344 -24.44 -6.30 -1.73
N PRO A 345 -23.79 -6.71 -2.85
CA PRO A 345 -24.50 -7.09 -4.07
C PRO A 345 -25.21 -8.46 -3.97
N TYR A 346 -24.97 -9.24 -2.92
CA TYR A 346 -25.73 -10.45 -2.61
C TYR A 346 -27.00 -10.16 -1.79
N ILE A 347 -27.01 -9.04 -1.06
CA ILE A 347 -28.14 -8.58 -0.24
C ILE A 347 -29.06 -7.66 -1.06
N GLN A 348 -28.51 -6.68 -1.77
CA GLN A 348 -29.23 -5.68 -2.57
C GLN A 348 -28.44 -5.36 -3.85
N CYS A 349 -29.05 -5.55 -5.03
CA CYS A 349 -28.39 -5.25 -6.31
C CYS A 349 -29.39 -4.81 -7.38
N ASP A 350 -29.22 -3.59 -7.89
CA ASP A 350 -30.06 -3.02 -8.96
C ASP A 350 -29.67 -3.58 -10.34
N GLU A 351 -28.38 -3.85 -10.56
CA GLU A 351 -27.81 -4.26 -11.85
C GLU A 351 -28.28 -5.64 -12.34
N LEU A 352 -28.84 -6.47 -11.44
CA LEU A 352 -29.48 -7.74 -11.81
C LEU A 352 -30.88 -7.56 -12.41
N SER A 353 -31.46 -6.35 -12.30
CA SER A 353 -32.86 -6.09 -12.59
C SER A 353 -33.07 -5.57 -14.01
N ARG A 354 -33.88 -6.28 -14.79
CA ARG A 354 -34.34 -5.79 -16.11
C ARG A 354 -35.42 -4.70 -16.01
N THR A 355 -35.96 -4.47 -14.81
CA THR A 355 -37.10 -3.55 -14.57
C THR A 355 -36.70 -2.35 -13.71
N GLY A 356 -35.41 -2.16 -13.42
CA GLY A 356 -34.89 -1.06 -12.60
C GLY A 356 -35.18 -1.15 -11.10
N LYS A 357 -35.88 -2.20 -10.62
CA LYS A 357 -36.15 -2.41 -9.19
C LYS A 357 -34.99 -3.16 -8.52
N THR A 358 -34.53 -2.71 -7.35
CA THR A 358 -33.55 -3.42 -6.52
C THR A 358 -33.94 -4.88 -6.31
N GLN A 359 -33.07 -5.81 -6.72
CA GLN A 359 -33.23 -7.23 -6.40
C GLN A 359 -32.62 -7.50 -5.03
N MET A 360 -33.21 -8.46 -4.30
CA MET A 360 -32.63 -9.02 -3.07
C MET A 360 -32.37 -10.51 -3.29
N PRO A 361 -31.18 -10.88 -3.83
CA PRO A 361 -30.89 -12.27 -4.24
C PRO A 361 -30.90 -13.28 -3.08
N ILE A 362 -30.65 -12.82 -1.86
CA ILE A 362 -30.59 -13.61 -0.62
C ILE A 362 -31.23 -12.82 0.51
N GLU A 363 -32.03 -13.52 1.31
CA GLU A 363 -32.50 -13.05 2.61
C GLU A 363 -31.36 -13.23 3.64
N PHE A 364 -30.70 -12.14 4.04
CA PHE A 364 -29.61 -12.18 5.02
C PHE A 364 -30.05 -11.50 6.31
N GLN A 365 -30.21 -12.27 7.38
CA GLN A 365 -30.55 -11.80 8.72
C GLN A 365 -29.37 -11.91 9.70
N VAL A 366 -29.21 -10.92 10.58
CA VAL A 366 -28.28 -10.97 11.73
C VAL A 366 -29.04 -10.55 12.99
N ASN A 367 -29.07 -11.41 14.02
CA ASN A 367 -29.87 -11.25 15.24
C ASN A 367 -31.29 -10.71 14.93
N GLY A 368 -32.05 -11.48 14.15
CA GLY A 368 -33.41 -11.15 13.71
C GLY A 368 -33.61 -9.96 12.75
N ILE A 369 -32.58 -9.17 12.42
CA ILE A 369 -32.71 -7.98 11.55
C ILE A 369 -32.17 -8.29 10.15
N GLY A 370 -32.93 -7.98 9.10
CA GLY A 370 -32.50 -8.09 7.71
C GLY A 370 -31.43 -7.05 7.35
N LEU A 371 -30.29 -7.48 6.81
CA LEU A 371 -29.20 -6.55 6.43
C LEU A 371 -29.58 -5.58 5.30
N ALA A 372 -30.64 -5.88 4.54
CA ALA A 372 -31.21 -4.96 3.57
C ALA A 372 -31.70 -3.63 4.21
N GLU A 373 -32.18 -3.69 5.46
CA GLU A 373 -32.74 -2.55 6.21
C GLU A 373 -31.66 -1.66 6.86
N ILE A 374 -30.43 -2.16 7.00
CA ILE A 374 -29.34 -1.43 7.64
C ILE A 374 -28.85 -0.31 6.70
N LEU A 375 -29.02 0.95 7.10
CA LEU A 375 -28.59 2.11 6.30
C LEU A 375 -27.08 2.43 6.45
N GLY A 376 -26.44 1.93 7.52
CA GLY A 376 -25.02 2.15 7.79
C GLY A 376 -24.08 1.16 7.08
N GLY A 377 -22.80 1.54 7.01
CA GLY A 377 -21.76 0.83 6.24
C GLY A 377 -21.20 1.72 5.14
N GLU A 378 -19.92 1.57 4.79
CA GLU A 378 -19.27 2.43 3.79
C GLU A 378 -19.89 2.26 2.40
N VAL A 379 -20.23 1.05 1.97
CA VAL A 379 -20.84 0.80 0.67
C VAL A 379 -22.27 1.34 0.63
N ALA A 380 -23.03 1.16 1.72
CA ALA A 380 -24.38 1.70 1.83
C ALA A 380 -24.40 3.24 1.82
N VAL A 381 -23.59 3.86 2.68
CA VAL A 381 -23.52 5.32 2.84
C VAL A 381 -22.94 6.01 1.60
N THR A 382 -21.95 5.39 0.92
CA THR A 382 -21.43 5.94 -0.35
C THR A 382 -22.49 5.88 -1.46
N ASN A 383 -23.24 4.79 -1.60
CA ASN A 383 -24.31 4.70 -2.61
C ASN A 383 -25.45 5.73 -2.40
N VAL A 384 -25.71 6.16 -1.16
CA VAL A 384 -26.71 7.22 -0.85
C VAL A 384 -26.17 8.62 -1.19
N ASN A 385 -24.86 8.83 -1.15
CA ASN A 385 -24.21 10.14 -1.29
C ASN A 385 -23.54 10.38 -2.66
N SER A 386 -23.64 9.44 -3.60
CA SER A 386 -23.19 9.58 -4.99
C SER A 386 -24.12 10.46 -5.83
N CYS A 387 -23.64 11.05 -6.93
CA CYS A 387 -24.51 11.77 -7.86
C CYS A 387 -25.45 10.82 -8.62
N ASN A 388 -26.61 11.33 -9.05
CA ASN A 388 -27.49 10.69 -10.03
C ASN A 388 -26.96 10.79 -11.49
N GLY A 389 -25.64 10.87 -11.65
CA GLY A 389 -24.94 10.94 -12.93
C GLY A 389 -24.61 9.55 -13.50
N PRO A 390 -24.26 9.46 -14.80
CA PRO A 390 -23.85 8.21 -15.41
C PRO A 390 -22.50 7.73 -14.86
N ASP A 391 -22.44 6.48 -14.40
CA ASP A 391 -21.22 5.82 -13.96
C ASP A 391 -20.18 5.70 -15.08
N PHE A 392 -18.90 5.96 -14.78
CA PHE A 392 -17.81 5.65 -15.71
C PHE A 392 -17.38 4.20 -15.52
N THR A 393 -17.97 3.31 -16.33
CA THR A 393 -17.69 1.87 -16.32
C THR A 393 -16.76 1.46 -17.47
N LEU A 394 -15.80 0.59 -17.16
CA LEU A 394 -14.93 -0.11 -18.10
C LEU A 394 -14.71 -1.57 -17.66
N GLN A 395 -14.36 -2.44 -18.60
CA GLN A 395 -14.02 -3.85 -18.38
C GLN A 395 -12.57 -4.08 -18.82
N LEU A 396 -11.83 -4.85 -18.04
CA LEU A 396 -10.47 -5.28 -18.29
C LEU A 396 -10.44 -6.79 -18.42
N HIS A 397 -9.85 -7.27 -19.51
CA HIS A 397 -9.53 -8.68 -19.71
C HIS A 397 -8.01 -8.82 -19.67
N LEU A 398 -7.50 -9.64 -18.74
CA LEU A 398 -6.07 -9.80 -18.48
C LEU A 398 -5.64 -11.22 -18.83
N THR A 399 -4.65 -11.34 -19.70
CA THR A 399 -4.14 -12.65 -20.18
C THR A 399 -2.65 -12.78 -19.92
N LYS A 400 -2.17 -14.02 -19.70
CA LYS A 400 -0.75 -14.34 -19.54
C LYS A 400 -0.36 -15.53 -20.41
N ASP A 401 0.68 -15.36 -21.21
CA ASP A 401 1.21 -16.41 -22.08
C ASP A 401 1.70 -17.63 -21.27
N ALA A 402 1.24 -18.82 -21.66
CA ALA A 402 1.56 -20.07 -20.99
C ALA A 402 3.00 -20.57 -21.25
N SER A 403 3.71 -19.98 -22.21
CA SER A 403 5.02 -20.43 -22.73
C SER A 403 6.22 -20.17 -21.80
N GLN A 404 6.05 -19.40 -20.71
CA GLN A 404 7.12 -19.05 -19.78
C GLN A 404 6.96 -19.66 -18.37
N ALA A 405 6.03 -20.60 -18.16
CA ALA A 405 5.84 -21.24 -16.87
C ALA A 405 6.95 -22.27 -16.56
N THR A 406 7.82 -21.96 -15.59
CA THR A 406 8.87 -22.87 -15.12
C THR A 406 8.32 -24.16 -14.52
N SER A 407 9.00 -25.27 -14.80
CA SER A 407 8.60 -26.65 -14.50
C SER A 407 8.29 -26.95 -13.02
N SER A 408 7.01 -26.95 -12.62
CA SER A 408 6.60 -27.50 -11.31
C SER A 408 5.14 -27.98 -11.19
N SER A 409 4.45 -28.28 -12.30
CA SER A 409 3.10 -28.88 -12.27
C SER A 409 2.90 -29.94 -13.36
N ASN A 410 2.15 -31.00 -13.01
CA ASN A 410 1.96 -32.20 -13.85
C ASN A 410 1.47 -31.89 -15.28
N PRO A 411 1.91 -32.67 -16.29
CA PRO A 411 1.49 -32.49 -17.67
C PRO A 411 0.05 -32.95 -17.88
N GLY A 412 -0.88 -32.01 -17.89
CA GLY A 412 -2.29 -32.24 -18.21
C GLY A 412 -3.06 -30.92 -18.31
N TYR A 413 -3.36 -30.49 -19.54
CA TYR A 413 -4.20 -29.32 -19.87
C TYR A 413 -3.79 -27.98 -19.24
N THR A 414 -2.74 -27.35 -19.75
CA THR A 414 -2.44 -25.92 -19.51
C THR A 414 -3.11 -25.06 -20.59
N ALA A 415 -4.38 -24.73 -20.39
CA ALA A 415 -5.03 -23.61 -21.10
C ALA A 415 -4.43 -22.26 -20.65
N PRO A 416 -4.60 -21.16 -21.42
CA PRO A 416 -4.25 -19.82 -20.96
C PRO A 416 -4.86 -19.51 -19.60
N ARG A 417 -4.12 -18.81 -18.74
CA ARG A 417 -4.69 -18.26 -17.50
C ARG A 417 -5.15 -16.84 -17.80
N GLU A 418 -6.39 -16.57 -17.43
CA GLU A 418 -7.10 -15.32 -17.71
C GLU A 418 -7.73 -14.79 -16.42
N ALA A 419 -7.92 -13.47 -16.34
CA ALA A 419 -8.60 -12.83 -15.23
C ALA A 419 -9.40 -11.62 -15.73
N ASN A 420 -10.62 -11.45 -15.24
CA ASN A 420 -11.51 -10.35 -15.65
C ASN A 420 -11.78 -9.40 -14.48
N ALA A 421 -11.78 -8.10 -14.77
CA ALA A 421 -12.16 -7.06 -13.81
C ALA A 421 -13.06 -6.00 -14.45
N ARG A 422 -14.08 -5.54 -13.74
CA ARG A 422 -14.86 -4.35 -14.08
C ARG A 422 -14.51 -3.24 -13.12
N LEU A 423 -14.13 -2.07 -13.63
CA LEU A 423 -13.94 -0.87 -12.83
C LEU A 423 -15.16 0.04 -13.06
N LYS A 424 -15.83 0.41 -11.97
CA LYS A 424 -17.01 1.28 -11.93
C LYS A 424 -16.68 2.54 -11.12
N CYS A 425 -16.40 3.64 -11.81
CA CYS A 425 -16.10 4.93 -11.18
C CYS A 425 -17.39 5.75 -10.99
N VAL A 426 -17.62 6.16 -9.74
CA VAL A 426 -18.80 6.92 -9.30
C VAL A 426 -18.35 8.30 -8.81
N TYR A 427 -19.10 9.35 -9.15
CA TYR A 427 -18.78 10.74 -8.78
C TYR A 427 -19.57 11.19 -7.54
N PHE A 428 -18.92 11.96 -6.67
CA PHE A 428 -19.39 12.42 -5.37
C PHE A 428 -19.35 13.96 -5.35
N PRO A 429 -20.46 14.62 -5.66
CA PRO A 429 -20.47 16.05 -5.90
C PRO A 429 -20.33 16.88 -4.62
N ILE A 430 -20.09 18.19 -4.78
CA ILE A 430 -20.47 19.15 -3.74
C ILE A 430 -21.99 19.30 -3.78
N THR A 431 -22.64 19.14 -2.64
CA THR A 431 -24.08 19.35 -2.49
C THR A 431 -24.36 20.33 -1.35
N GLN A 432 -25.09 21.40 -1.63
CA GLN A 432 -25.29 22.52 -0.69
C GLN A 432 -23.97 23.10 -0.12
N GLY A 433 -22.94 23.21 -0.95
CA GLY A 433 -21.62 23.74 -0.56
C GLY A 433 -20.79 22.87 0.39
N LYS A 434 -21.15 21.61 0.58
CA LYS A 434 -20.37 20.61 1.33
C LYS A 434 -20.04 19.40 0.44
N GLU A 435 -18.79 18.94 0.50
CA GLU A 435 -18.33 17.73 -0.20
C GLU A 435 -19.14 16.51 0.26
N SER A 436 -19.74 15.73 -0.65
CA SER A 436 -20.47 14.51 -0.27
C SER A 436 -19.59 13.48 0.47
N ILE A 437 -18.28 13.47 0.22
CA ILE A 437 -17.32 12.62 0.95
C ILE A 437 -17.18 13.04 2.42
N ASP A 438 -17.28 14.33 2.76
CA ASP A 438 -17.31 14.77 4.16
C ASP A 438 -18.59 14.30 4.85
N LYS A 439 -19.74 14.32 4.15
CA LYS A 439 -21.02 13.79 4.65
C LYS A 439 -20.91 12.28 4.94
N ILE A 440 -20.33 11.52 4.01
CA ILE A 440 -20.03 10.08 4.17
C ILE A 440 -19.16 9.85 5.42
N LEU A 441 -18.05 10.59 5.58
CA LEU A 441 -17.15 10.42 6.72
C LEU A 441 -17.82 10.75 8.06
N GLU A 442 -18.69 11.76 8.10
CA GLU A 442 -19.48 12.10 9.30
C GLU A 442 -20.53 11.04 9.64
N GLU A 443 -21.22 10.47 8.64
CA GLU A 443 -22.18 9.38 8.83
C GLU A 443 -21.50 8.11 9.33
N LEU A 444 -20.36 7.73 8.75
CA LEU A 444 -19.60 6.57 9.22
C LEU A 444 -19.08 6.79 10.66
N LYS A 445 -18.60 7.98 11.00
CA LYS A 445 -18.21 8.33 12.39
C LYS A 445 -19.39 8.23 13.36
N ARG A 446 -20.57 8.74 12.98
CA ARG A 446 -21.82 8.66 13.75
C ARG A 446 -22.27 7.21 14.01
N ASP A 447 -22.07 6.33 13.02
CA ASP A 447 -22.39 4.91 13.11
C ASP A 447 -21.31 4.07 13.80
N GLY A 448 -20.20 4.69 14.21
CA GLY A 448 -19.04 3.99 14.76
C GLY A 448 -18.33 3.09 13.75
N CYS A 449 -18.60 3.27 12.45
CA CYS A 449 -18.00 2.54 11.34
C CYS A 449 -16.91 3.36 10.61
N GLY A 450 -16.68 4.60 11.04
CA GLY A 450 -15.70 5.50 10.47
C GLY A 450 -14.27 5.16 10.87
N ASN A 451 -13.39 5.16 9.88
CA ASN A 451 -11.95 5.11 10.08
C ASN A 451 -11.42 6.49 10.51
N THR A 452 -10.14 6.58 10.84
CA THR A 452 -9.40 7.83 11.07
C THR A 452 -9.11 8.61 9.77
N GLU A 453 -9.88 8.36 8.70
CA GLU A 453 -9.72 8.98 7.39
C GLU A 453 -10.31 10.42 7.36
N ASP A 454 -9.68 11.29 6.57
CA ASP A 454 -10.20 12.58 6.13
C ASP A 454 -10.50 12.57 4.62
N PHE A 455 -11.00 13.68 4.06
CA PHE A 455 -11.31 13.80 2.63
C PHE A 455 -10.12 13.41 1.71
N LYS A 456 -8.88 13.72 2.07
CA LYS A 456 -7.69 13.45 1.25
C LYS A 456 -7.23 12.00 1.41
N THR A 457 -7.33 11.43 2.61
CA THR A 457 -6.89 10.05 2.88
C THR A 457 -7.95 8.99 2.61
N PHE A 458 -9.23 9.39 2.43
CA PHE A 458 -10.33 8.45 2.16
C PHE A 458 -10.04 7.58 0.94
N SER A 459 -10.14 6.26 1.13
CA SER A 459 -9.94 5.26 0.07
C SER A 459 -10.77 5.54 -1.19
N ARG A 460 -10.09 5.64 -2.34
CA ARG A 460 -10.73 5.92 -3.65
C ARG A 460 -10.93 4.67 -4.49
N VAL A 461 -10.47 3.52 -4.02
CA VAL A 461 -10.69 2.22 -4.65
C VAL A 461 -11.15 1.20 -3.61
N SER A 462 -12.24 0.50 -3.92
CA SER A 462 -12.73 -0.64 -3.14
C SER A 462 -12.85 -1.86 -4.04
N VAL A 463 -12.24 -2.98 -3.64
CA VAL A 463 -12.20 -4.21 -4.46
C VAL A 463 -13.17 -5.25 -3.91
N ARG A 464 -14.00 -5.80 -4.81
CA ARG A 464 -14.85 -6.97 -4.58
C ARG A 464 -14.35 -8.13 -5.45
N ARG A 465 -14.06 -9.27 -4.84
CA ARG A 465 -13.80 -10.52 -5.57
C ARG A 465 -15.05 -11.37 -5.56
N LEU A 466 -15.57 -11.71 -6.74
CA LEU A 466 -16.81 -12.46 -6.91
C LEU A 466 -17.95 -11.86 -6.07
N GLY A 467 -18.20 -10.55 -6.23
CA GLY A 467 -19.20 -9.79 -5.45
C GLY A 467 -18.89 -9.53 -3.98
N ARG A 468 -17.97 -10.27 -3.35
CA ARG A 468 -17.60 -10.12 -1.93
C ARG A 468 -16.53 -9.06 -1.74
N LEU A 469 -16.75 -8.08 -0.87
CA LEU A 469 -15.74 -7.07 -0.53
C LEU A 469 -14.49 -7.70 0.10
N LEU A 470 -13.35 -7.13 -0.26
CA LEU A 470 -12.06 -7.34 0.40
C LEU A 470 -11.81 -6.12 1.28
N PRO A 471 -12.08 -6.17 2.61
CA PRO A 471 -12.13 -4.98 3.47
C PRO A 471 -10.82 -4.21 3.60
N ASP A 472 -9.65 -4.87 3.44
CA ASP A 472 -8.32 -4.25 3.49
C ASP A 472 -7.84 -3.79 2.11
N ALA A 473 -8.54 -4.16 1.02
CA ALA A 473 -8.27 -3.72 -0.35
C ALA A 473 -8.71 -2.27 -0.60
N ARG A 474 -8.19 -1.36 0.23
CA ARG A 474 -8.45 0.09 0.22
C ARG A 474 -7.29 0.78 -0.45
N TRP A 475 -7.42 1.15 -1.72
CA TRP A 475 -6.34 1.84 -2.44
C TRP A 475 -6.68 3.34 -2.62
N VAL A 476 -5.65 4.14 -2.92
CA VAL A 476 -5.81 5.58 -3.22
C VAL A 476 -6.36 5.70 -4.65
N LEU A 477 -5.77 6.47 -5.54
CA LEU A 477 -6.18 6.51 -6.95
C LEU A 477 -5.46 5.40 -7.73
N LEU A 478 -6.12 4.83 -8.74
CA LEU A 478 -5.39 4.05 -9.76
C LEU A 478 -4.61 5.00 -10.67
N PRO A 479 -3.48 4.57 -11.27
CA PRO A 479 -2.62 5.45 -12.07
C PRO A 479 -3.33 6.16 -13.24
N PHE A 480 -4.29 5.51 -13.92
CA PHE A 480 -5.09 6.17 -14.97
C PHE A 480 -6.06 7.25 -14.44
N MET A 481 -6.40 7.20 -13.14
CA MET A 481 -7.27 8.16 -12.46
C MET A 481 -6.49 9.40 -11.95
N GLU A 482 -5.15 9.35 -11.95
CA GLU A 482 -4.33 10.44 -11.43
C GLU A 482 -4.30 11.64 -12.39
N PRO A 483 -4.45 12.88 -11.87
CA PRO A 483 -4.46 14.07 -12.70
C PRO A 483 -3.04 14.35 -13.22
N LYS A 484 -2.84 14.18 -14.53
CA LYS A 484 -1.56 14.50 -15.20
C LYS A 484 -1.23 15.98 -15.06
N HIS A 485 0.07 16.31 -15.11
CA HIS A 485 0.57 17.68 -15.02
C HIS A 485 0.18 18.55 -16.23
N LYS A 486 -1.09 18.96 -16.29
CA LYS A 486 -1.61 19.96 -17.23
C LYS A 486 -1.52 21.34 -16.60
N LYS A 487 -0.99 22.32 -17.35
CA LYS A 487 -0.97 23.73 -16.96
C LYS A 487 -2.33 24.38 -17.26
N GLY A 488 -2.68 25.42 -16.52
CA GLY A 488 -3.93 26.17 -16.68
C GLY A 488 -5.08 25.70 -15.77
N GLU A 489 -6.14 26.49 -15.72
CA GLU A 489 -7.35 26.33 -14.90
C GLU A 489 -7.97 24.94 -15.01
N HIS A 490 -8.13 24.45 -16.25
CA HIS A 490 -8.68 23.12 -16.54
C HIS A 490 -7.93 21.98 -15.85
N GLY A 491 -6.59 22.09 -15.75
CA GLY A 491 -5.76 21.14 -15.02
C GLY A 491 -5.92 21.23 -13.50
N GLN A 492 -6.25 22.42 -12.96
CA GLN A 492 -6.56 22.59 -11.53
C GLN A 492 -7.92 22.00 -11.17
N ILE A 493 -8.94 22.21 -12.02
CA ILE A 493 -10.27 21.61 -11.87
C ILE A 493 -10.17 20.09 -11.86
N LEU A 494 -9.49 19.49 -12.85
CA LEU A 494 -9.23 18.04 -12.88
C LEU A 494 -8.53 17.53 -11.61
N LYS A 495 -7.51 18.27 -11.14
CA LYS A 495 -6.77 17.93 -9.91
C LYS A 495 -7.59 18.04 -8.62
N ARG A 496 -8.65 18.87 -8.59
CA ARG A 496 -9.63 18.90 -7.50
C ARG A 496 -10.61 17.73 -7.64
N CYS A 497 -11.22 17.59 -8.81
CA CYS A 497 -12.34 16.70 -9.04
C CYS A 497 -11.97 15.21 -9.16
N CYS A 498 -10.69 14.84 -9.37
CA CYS A 498 -10.28 13.44 -9.24
C CYS A 498 -10.45 12.88 -7.81
N TYR A 499 -10.36 13.73 -6.78
CA TYR A 499 -10.70 13.38 -5.39
C TYR A 499 -12.22 13.48 -5.10
N ARG A 500 -13.07 13.60 -6.13
CA ARG A 500 -14.52 13.41 -6.04
C ARG A 500 -14.98 12.08 -6.67
N VAL A 501 -14.04 11.19 -7.00
CA VAL A 501 -14.36 9.87 -7.56
C VAL A 501 -14.06 8.77 -6.54
N LYS A 502 -14.87 7.71 -6.54
CA LYS A 502 -14.55 6.40 -5.94
C LYS A 502 -14.75 5.32 -7.01
N CYS A 503 -13.81 4.42 -7.14
CA CYS A 503 -13.84 3.29 -8.06
C CYS A 503 -14.18 2.01 -7.30
N PHE A 504 -15.24 1.31 -7.71
CA PHE A 504 -15.52 -0.04 -7.28
C PHE A 504 -14.98 -1.02 -8.33
N ILE A 505 -14.08 -1.92 -7.92
CA ILE A 505 -13.52 -2.95 -8.79
C ILE A 505 -14.19 -4.27 -8.48
N ASP A 506 -14.92 -4.83 -9.44
CA ASP A 506 -15.45 -6.18 -9.37
C ASP A 506 -14.50 -7.11 -10.12
N THR A 507 -13.92 -8.11 -9.46
CA THR A 507 -13.04 -9.11 -10.09
C THR A 507 -13.68 -10.48 -10.13
N ASP A 508 -13.35 -11.28 -11.14
CA ASP A 508 -13.71 -12.69 -11.21
C ASP A 508 -12.76 -13.57 -10.36
N ALA A 509 -12.73 -14.89 -10.63
CA ALA A 509 -11.91 -15.83 -9.87
C ALA A 509 -10.43 -15.87 -10.26
N GLY A 510 -10.02 -15.31 -11.41
CA GLY A 510 -8.63 -15.29 -11.87
C GLY A 510 -7.73 -14.46 -10.95
N PHE A 511 -8.31 -13.46 -10.29
CA PHE A 511 -7.68 -12.74 -9.19
C PHE A 511 -7.65 -13.61 -7.92
N LYS A 512 -6.46 -13.84 -7.37
CA LYS A 512 -6.27 -14.64 -6.14
C LYS A 512 -6.33 -13.69 -4.90
N PRO A 513 -7.16 -13.97 -3.88
CA PRO A 513 -7.17 -13.21 -2.64
C PRO A 513 -6.04 -13.66 -1.71
N THR A 514 -5.84 -12.92 -0.63
CA THR A 514 -5.09 -13.36 0.56
C THR A 514 -5.80 -14.54 1.27
N PRO A 515 -5.08 -15.36 2.06
CA PRO A 515 -5.66 -16.43 2.90
C PRO A 515 -6.87 -16.03 3.75
N SER A 516 -6.81 -14.85 4.37
CA SER A 516 -7.88 -14.24 5.19
C SER A 516 -9.02 -13.62 4.37
N LYS A 517 -8.87 -13.55 3.04
CA LYS A 517 -9.78 -12.87 2.10
C LYS A 517 -10.01 -11.39 2.46
N THR A 518 -8.96 -10.66 2.86
CA THR A 518 -9.07 -9.23 3.20
C THR A 518 -8.46 -8.27 2.17
N ASP A 519 -7.39 -8.65 1.47
CA ASP A 519 -6.88 -7.99 0.25
C ASP A 519 -6.62 -9.02 -0.87
N LEU A 520 -6.32 -8.56 -2.08
CA LEU A 520 -5.77 -9.37 -3.17
C LEU A 520 -4.32 -9.81 -2.87
N ALA A 521 -3.92 -10.96 -3.42
CA ALA A 521 -2.59 -11.52 -3.20
C ALA A 521 -1.50 -10.65 -3.85
N HIS A 522 -0.68 -10.00 -3.03
CA HIS A 522 0.32 -9.01 -3.43
C HIS A 522 1.30 -9.44 -4.54
N GLN A 523 1.66 -10.72 -4.59
CA GLN A 523 2.61 -11.30 -5.57
C GLN A 523 1.92 -11.85 -6.82
N ASN A 524 0.60 -11.76 -6.95
CA ASN A 524 -0.13 -12.27 -8.11
C ASN A 524 0.04 -11.31 -9.31
N PRO A 525 0.46 -11.79 -10.51
CA PRO A 525 0.69 -10.93 -11.68
C PRO A 525 -0.51 -10.05 -12.08
N TYR A 526 -1.73 -10.59 -12.08
CA TYR A 526 -2.94 -9.81 -12.40
C TYR A 526 -3.22 -8.73 -11.34
N THR A 527 -2.91 -9.01 -10.07
CA THR A 527 -3.04 -8.02 -8.98
C THR A 527 -2.03 -6.89 -9.13
N ILE A 528 -0.79 -7.20 -9.53
CA ILE A 528 0.24 -6.21 -9.83
C ILE A 528 -0.17 -5.36 -11.04
N ALA A 529 -0.59 -6.01 -12.13
CA ALA A 529 -1.08 -5.37 -13.36
C ALA A 529 -2.29 -4.44 -13.11
N LEU A 530 -3.25 -4.88 -12.29
CA LEU A 530 -4.40 -4.07 -11.88
C LEU A 530 -3.99 -2.87 -11.00
N LYS A 531 -3.11 -3.07 -10.01
CA LYS A 531 -2.56 -1.98 -9.16
C LYS A 531 -1.68 -1.01 -9.97
N SER A 532 -1.11 -1.42 -11.11
CA SER A 532 -0.28 -0.58 -12.00
C SER A 532 -1.02 0.03 -13.20
N PHE A 533 -2.30 -0.29 -13.39
CA PHE A 533 -3.10 0.09 -14.55
C PHE A 533 -3.11 1.61 -14.82
N GLY A 534 -2.46 2.02 -15.92
CA GLY A 534 -2.24 3.41 -16.32
C GLY A 534 -0.80 3.94 -16.18
N LYS A 535 0.14 3.16 -15.66
CA LYS A 535 1.56 3.57 -15.58
C LYS A 535 2.31 3.41 -16.91
N LYS A 536 2.48 4.53 -17.63
CA LYS A 536 3.20 4.65 -18.92
C LYS A 536 4.59 3.99 -19.03
N HIS A 537 5.27 3.69 -17.93
CA HIS A 537 6.63 3.12 -17.93
C HIS A 537 6.70 1.62 -17.58
N LEU A 538 5.56 0.99 -17.24
CA LEU A 538 5.49 -0.43 -16.84
C LEU A 538 5.00 -1.38 -17.94
N GLU A 539 4.64 -0.86 -19.12
CA GLU A 539 4.31 -1.64 -20.34
C GLU A 539 5.49 -2.50 -20.88
N LYS A 540 6.60 -2.57 -20.15
CA LYS A 540 7.77 -3.42 -20.44
C LYS A 540 7.94 -4.61 -19.48
N GLU A 541 7.13 -4.74 -18.43
CA GLU A 541 7.00 -6.02 -17.70
C GLU A 541 6.12 -6.95 -18.55
N LYS A 542 6.76 -7.76 -19.42
CA LYS A 542 6.13 -8.53 -20.51
C LYS A 542 5.22 -9.70 -20.11
N ASP A 543 4.73 -9.72 -18.87
CA ASP A 543 4.13 -10.91 -18.25
C ASP A 543 2.60 -10.96 -18.25
N VAL A 544 1.91 -9.84 -18.48
CA VAL A 544 0.43 -9.77 -18.53
C VAL A 544 -0.02 -8.76 -19.59
N HIS A 545 -0.84 -9.19 -20.54
CA HIS A 545 -1.53 -8.30 -21.48
C HIS A 545 -2.86 -7.82 -20.86
N ILE A 546 -3.27 -6.59 -21.17
CA ILE A 546 -4.53 -6.00 -20.66
C ILE A 546 -5.31 -5.41 -21.84
N GLU A 547 -6.45 -6.03 -22.16
CA GLU A 547 -7.44 -5.48 -23.08
C GLU A 547 -8.41 -4.58 -22.30
N ILE A 548 -8.69 -3.40 -22.84
CA ILE A 548 -9.56 -2.40 -22.21
C ILE A 548 -10.81 -2.26 -23.06
N ASN A 549 -11.97 -2.65 -22.52
CA ASN A 549 -13.25 -2.51 -23.20
C ASN A 549 -14.15 -1.51 -22.47
N LYS A 550 -14.78 -0.60 -23.22
CA LYS A 550 -15.85 0.28 -22.73
C LYS A 550 -17.03 0.22 -23.68
N ASP A 551 -18.21 -0.04 -23.13
CA ASP A 551 -19.50 -0.07 -23.84
C ASP A 551 -19.48 -1.01 -25.07
N GLY A 552 -18.74 -2.12 -24.97
CA GLY A 552 -18.55 -3.11 -26.02
C GLY A 552 -17.39 -2.82 -26.99
N LYS A 553 -16.71 -1.67 -26.86
CA LYS A 553 -15.64 -1.23 -27.77
C LYS A 553 -14.28 -1.27 -27.08
N GLU A 554 -13.28 -1.78 -27.79
CA GLU A 554 -11.89 -1.75 -27.34
C GLU A 554 -11.33 -0.32 -27.35
N LEU A 555 -10.52 0.02 -26.34
CA LEU A 555 -9.87 1.31 -26.17
C LEU A 555 -8.38 1.13 -25.91
N ASN A 556 -7.56 2.07 -26.38
CA ASN A 556 -6.19 2.22 -25.89
C ASN A 556 -6.15 3.17 -24.68
N LEU A 557 -5.06 3.10 -23.90
CA LEU A 557 -4.91 3.87 -22.66
C LEU A 557 -5.06 5.38 -22.87
N ALA A 558 -4.51 5.94 -23.94
CA ALA A 558 -4.60 7.37 -24.23
C ALA A 558 -6.05 7.84 -24.50
N LYS A 559 -6.87 7.03 -25.18
CA LYS A 559 -8.31 7.30 -25.35
C LYS A 559 -9.07 7.16 -24.04
N LEU A 560 -8.76 6.14 -23.23
CA LEU A 560 -9.38 5.92 -21.92
C LEU A 560 -9.19 7.13 -21.00
N GLU A 561 -7.95 7.60 -20.87
CA GLU A 561 -7.60 8.73 -20.00
C GLU A 561 -8.32 10.00 -20.40
N LYS A 562 -8.38 10.31 -21.71
CA LYS A 562 -9.12 11.47 -22.20
C LYS A 562 -10.62 11.36 -21.89
N LEU A 563 -11.24 10.20 -22.16
CA LEU A 563 -12.66 9.98 -21.87
C LEU A 563 -12.97 10.09 -20.36
N TYR A 564 -12.03 9.67 -19.50
CA TYR A 564 -12.17 9.78 -18.05
C TYR A 564 -12.05 11.23 -17.56
N GLU A 565 -11.09 12.00 -18.08
CA GLU A 565 -10.98 13.44 -17.82
C GLU A 565 -12.24 14.19 -18.27
N ASP A 566 -12.67 13.99 -19.52
CA ASP A 566 -13.86 14.61 -20.11
C ASP A 566 -15.13 14.27 -19.28
N TRP A 567 -15.24 13.02 -18.78
CA TRP A 567 -16.31 12.61 -17.86
C TRP A 567 -16.25 13.34 -16.52
N ILE A 568 -15.09 13.42 -15.85
CA ILE A 568 -14.94 14.18 -14.59
C ILE A 568 -15.40 15.64 -14.75
N ILE A 569 -14.98 16.29 -15.84
CA ILE A 569 -15.34 17.69 -16.13
C ILE A 569 -16.84 17.83 -16.38
N SER A 570 -17.45 16.86 -17.09
CA SER A 570 -18.89 16.82 -17.30
C SER A 570 -19.66 16.62 -16.00
N MET A 571 -19.19 15.75 -15.09
CA MET A 571 -19.83 15.53 -13.79
C MET A 571 -19.75 16.79 -12.91
N HIS A 572 -18.56 17.38 -12.79
CA HIS A 572 -18.34 18.64 -12.07
C HIS A 572 -19.28 19.75 -12.56
N LYS A 573 -19.34 19.97 -13.87
CA LYS A 573 -20.18 21.02 -14.48
C LYS A 573 -21.68 20.79 -14.39
N LYS A 574 -22.15 19.59 -14.04
CA LYS A 574 -23.58 19.25 -14.05
C LYS A 574 -24.14 18.95 -12.66
N TYR A 575 -23.31 18.52 -11.72
CA TYR A 575 -23.77 18.01 -10.42
C TYR A 575 -23.16 18.71 -9.20
N ASP A 576 -22.12 19.56 -9.34
CA ASP A 576 -21.59 20.32 -8.21
C ASP A 576 -22.40 21.60 -7.95
N GLU A 577 -22.85 21.73 -6.70
CA GLU A 577 -23.56 22.89 -6.13
C GLU A 577 -22.64 23.60 -5.13
N GLU A 578 -21.68 24.42 -5.60
CA GLU A 578 -20.67 25.00 -4.69
C GLU A 578 -21.26 25.96 -3.64
N ILE A 579 -22.23 26.83 -3.98
CA ILE A 579 -23.01 27.69 -3.05
C ILE A 579 -24.35 28.07 -3.72
N GLY A 580 -25.46 27.99 -2.97
CA GLY A 580 -26.79 28.44 -3.45
C GLY A 580 -26.94 29.96 -3.58
N SER A 581 -26.61 30.72 -2.53
CA SER A 581 -26.76 32.19 -2.43
C SER A 581 -25.68 32.85 -1.58
N GLY A 582 -25.46 34.16 -1.78
CA GLY A 582 -24.69 35.01 -0.87
C GLY A 582 -25.49 35.46 0.37
N ASN A 583 -24.89 36.32 1.20
CA ASN A 583 -25.51 36.82 2.44
C ASN A 583 -26.09 38.24 2.30
N ASP A 584 -26.05 38.79 1.09
CA ASP A 584 -26.62 40.05 0.64
C ASP A 584 -27.37 39.87 -0.69
N GLU A 585 -28.19 40.85 -1.08
CA GLU A 585 -28.87 40.81 -2.38
C GLU A 585 -27.84 40.87 -3.53
N PRO A 586 -27.89 39.94 -4.51
CA PRO A 586 -26.94 39.90 -5.61
C PRO A 586 -27.16 41.04 -6.60
N THR A 587 -26.06 41.63 -7.09
CA THR A 587 -26.10 42.38 -8.36
C THR A 587 -25.95 41.39 -9.52
N PHE A 588 -26.98 41.26 -10.36
CA PHE A 588 -26.97 40.36 -11.51
C PHE A 588 -26.27 41.00 -12.71
N VAL A 589 -25.17 40.41 -13.19
CA VAL A 589 -24.50 40.85 -14.43
C VAL A 589 -24.80 39.84 -15.54
N VAL A 590 -25.43 40.32 -16.61
CA VAL A 590 -25.79 39.52 -17.78
C VAL A 590 -24.75 39.71 -18.88
N ASN A 591 -24.25 38.58 -19.40
CA ASN A 591 -23.22 38.46 -20.42
C ASN A 591 -21.98 39.35 -20.17
N PRO A 592 -21.28 39.17 -19.02
CA PRO A 592 -20.08 39.95 -18.70
C PRO A 592 -19.05 39.91 -19.82
N SER A 593 -18.40 41.04 -20.09
CA SER A 593 -17.42 41.21 -21.16
C SER A 593 -16.13 40.41 -20.90
N ASP A 594 -15.64 40.45 -19.65
CA ASP A 594 -14.29 40.01 -19.28
C ASP A 594 -14.26 38.54 -18.80
N LYS A 595 -15.00 37.65 -19.47
CA LYS A 595 -15.25 36.26 -18.98
C LYS A 595 -13.98 35.45 -18.71
N GLN A 596 -12.94 35.64 -19.53
CA GLN A 596 -11.66 34.94 -19.35
C GLN A 596 -10.87 35.45 -18.15
N GLU A 597 -10.90 36.75 -17.86
CA GLU A 597 -10.14 37.35 -16.75
C GLU A 597 -10.83 37.12 -15.40
N LEU A 598 -12.16 37.20 -15.39
CA LEU A 598 -13.00 36.75 -14.29
C LEU A 598 -12.93 35.22 -14.10
N GLY A 599 -12.66 34.48 -15.19
CA GLY A 599 -12.55 33.03 -15.23
C GLY A 599 -13.88 32.34 -14.95
N ILE A 600 -14.91 32.73 -15.71
CA ILE A 600 -16.30 32.27 -15.58
C ILE A 600 -16.80 31.72 -16.92
N SER A 601 -17.71 30.76 -16.86
CA SER A 601 -18.27 30.10 -18.05
C SER A 601 -19.69 30.56 -18.40
N SER A 602 -20.46 30.99 -17.40
CA SER A 602 -21.88 31.31 -17.52
C SER A 602 -22.15 32.60 -18.31
N LYS A 603 -23.41 32.72 -18.77
CA LYS A 603 -23.96 33.96 -19.33
C LYS A 603 -24.56 34.86 -18.26
N VAL A 604 -24.78 34.38 -17.04
CA VAL A 604 -25.30 35.17 -15.92
C VAL A 604 -24.40 34.92 -14.71
N ILE A 605 -24.03 35.99 -14.02
CA ILE A 605 -23.33 35.91 -12.73
C ILE A 605 -24.04 36.78 -11.69
N ARG A 606 -23.91 36.36 -10.43
CA ARG A 606 -24.39 37.06 -9.24
C ARG A 606 -23.19 37.61 -8.49
N VAL A 607 -23.11 38.93 -8.35
CA VAL A 607 -22.02 39.63 -7.67
C VAL A 607 -22.47 40.03 -6.26
N HIS A 608 -21.73 39.57 -5.27
CA HIS A 608 -21.99 39.73 -3.84
C HIS A 608 -20.86 40.52 -3.16
N LYS A 609 -21.19 41.30 -2.12
CA LYS A 609 -20.23 41.98 -1.24
C LYS A 609 -20.07 41.26 0.09
N VAL A 610 -21.02 40.40 0.50
CA VAL A 610 -20.99 39.64 1.75
C VAL A 610 -21.35 38.18 1.50
N PHE A 611 -20.51 37.24 1.94
CA PHE A 611 -20.80 35.81 1.86
C PHE A 611 -20.28 35.04 3.07
N ARG A 612 -20.83 33.85 3.31
CA ARG A 612 -20.41 32.95 4.39
C ARG A 612 -19.81 31.68 3.82
N ARG A 613 -18.60 31.31 4.28
CA ARG A 613 -17.92 30.05 3.92
C ARG A 613 -17.12 29.53 5.10
N LYS A 614 -17.13 28.21 5.33
CA LYS A 614 -16.51 27.54 6.50
C LYS A 614 -16.89 28.17 7.86
N GLY A 615 -18.12 28.67 7.99
CA GLY A 615 -18.62 29.33 9.21
C GLY A 615 -18.18 30.79 9.39
N ALA A 616 -17.18 31.26 8.63
CA ALA A 616 -16.73 32.65 8.65
C ALA A 616 -17.55 33.54 7.70
N ILE A 617 -17.71 34.82 8.05
CA ILE A 617 -18.32 35.85 7.20
C ILE A 617 -17.20 36.65 6.54
N TRP A 618 -17.22 36.66 5.21
CA TRP A 618 -16.28 37.35 4.36
C TRP A 618 -16.96 38.56 3.74
N LYS A 619 -16.28 39.71 3.70
CA LYS A 619 -16.85 41.01 3.31
C LYS A 619 -15.90 41.77 2.37
N SER A 620 -16.50 42.46 1.40
CA SER A 620 -15.83 43.50 0.62
C SER A 620 -15.11 44.50 1.54
N GLY A 621 -13.88 44.86 1.19
CA GLY A 621 -12.97 45.68 1.99
C GLY A 621 -12.10 44.92 3.00
N GLN A 622 -12.31 43.61 3.21
CA GLN A 622 -11.45 42.84 4.12
C GLN A 622 -10.03 42.65 3.58
N LYS A 623 -9.06 42.85 4.47
CA LYS A 623 -7.64 42.60 4.24
C LYS A 623 -7.34 41.11 4.37
N ILE A 624 -6.78 40.51 3.33
CA ILE A 624 -6.50 39.08 3.24
C ILE A 624 -5.04 38.79 2.88
N LYS A 625 -4.56 37.67 3.40
CA LYS A 625 -3.25 37.06 3.16
C LYS A 625 -3.44 35.77 2.41
N ILE A 626 -2.86 35.71 1.21
CA ILE A 626 -2.91 34.57 0.31
C ILE A 626 -1.57 33.83 0.42
N LEU A 627 -1.62 32.60 0.93
CA LEU A 627 -0.42 31.81 1.19
C LEU A 627 0.24 31.31 -0.11
N LYS A 628 1.58 31.16 -0.10
CA LYS A 628 2.36 30.68 -1.24
C LYS A 628 1.78 29.40 -1.84
N GLY A 629 1.60 29.37 -3.17
CA GLY A 629 1.00 28.24 -3.86
C GLY A 629 -0.51 28.08 -3.68
N ALA A 630 -1.25 29.17 -3.43
CA ALA A 630 -2.70 29.20 -3.51
C ALA A 630 -3.24 29.12 -4.95
N TYR A 631 -2.60 29.79 -5.91
CA TYR A 631 -3.01 29.84 -7.32
C TYR A 631 -1.80 29.88 -8.28
N VAL A 632 -2.05 29.81 -9.59
CA VAL A 632 -1.00 29.80 -10.63
C VAL A 632 -0.29 31.15 -10.70
N GLY A 633 1.04 31.16 -10.83
CA GLY A 633 1.86 32.38 -10.97
C GLY A 633 2.56 32.83 -9.68
N HIS A 634 1.95 32.61 -8.51
CA HIS A 634 2.48 33.10 -7.22
C HIS A 634 3.05 31.98 -6.35
N HIS A 635 4.28 31.56 -6.69
CA HIS A 635 4.92 30.36 -6.10
C HIS A 635 6.07 30.65 -5.12
N LYS A 636 6.56 31.91 -5.05
CA LYS A 636 7.79 32.26 -4.30
C LYS A 636 7.53 32.87 -2.92
N THR A 637 6.46 33.64 -2.75
CA THR A 637 6.12 34.35 -1.48
C THR A 637 4.62 34.31 -1.22
N ASN A 638 4.21 34.65 0.00
CA ASN A 638 2.81 35.01 0.28
C ASN A 638 2.47 36.34 -0.41
N SER A 639 1.20 36.52 -0.76
CA SER A 639 0.64 37.75 -1.33
C SER A 639 -0.38 38.35 -0.37
N TYR A 640 -0.53 39.67 -0.42
CA TYR A 640 -1.51 40.43 0.38
C TYR A 640 -2.45 41.16 -0.57
N ALA A 641 -3.75 41.15 -0.25
CA ALA A 641 -4.79 41.71 -1.10
C ALA A 641 -5.99 42.18 -0.27
N THR A 642 -6.82 43.03 -0.86
CA THR A 642 -8.14 43.40 -0.33
C THR A 642 -9.20 42.59 -1.09
N LEU A 643 -10.12 41.93 -0.39
CA LEU A 643 -11.27 41.28 -1.01
C LEU A 643 -12.26 42.35 -1.49
N GLU A 644 -12.61 42.36 -2.78
CA GLU A 644 -13.51 43.37 -3.36
C GLU A 644 -14.91 42.82 -3.61
N PHE A 645 -15.02 41.67 -4.27
CA PHE A 645 -16.30 41.03 -4.61
C PHE A 645 -16.23 39.51 -4.56
N VAL A 646 -17.38 38.87 -4.47
CA VAL A 646 -17.55 37.44 -4.77
C VAL A 646 -18.51 37.27 -5.93
N ILE A 647 -18.17 36.37 -6.84
CA ILE A 647 -18.95 36.05 -8.02
C ILE A 647 -19.42 34.60 -7.90
N LEU A 648 -20.72 34.40 -8.03
CA LEU A 648 -21.35 33.09 -8.21
C LEU A 648 -21.84 33.00 -9.65
N GLU A 649 -21.54 31.91 -10.35
CA GLU A 649 -22.10 31.65 -11.69
C GLU A 649 -23.55 31.17 -11.60
N GLY A 650 -24.36 31.50 -12.60
CA GLY A 650 -25.74 31.06 -12.72
C GLY A 650 -26.73 31.76 -11.77
N TRP A 651 -27.97 31.31 -11.79
CA TRP A 651 -29.04 31.71 -10.88
C TRP A 651 -28.92 30.98 -9.53
N GLU A 652 -29.75 31.36 -8.57
CA GLU A 652 -29.86 30.62 -7.30
C GLU A 652 -30.51 29.26 -7.55
N GLY A 653 -29.84 28.18 -7.13
CA GLY A 653 -30.27 26.80 -7.36
C GLY A 653 -29.73 26.15 -8.65
N ASP A 654 -29.02 26.89 -9.51
CA ASP A 654 -28.34 26.29 -10.67
C ASP A 654 -27.17 25.38 -10.22
N ALA A 655 -27.15 24.14 -10.72
CA ALA A 655 -26.00 23.25 -10.58
C ALA A 655 -24.96 23.53 -11.67
N GLY A 656 -23.67 23.55 -11.30
CA GLY A 656 -22.57 23.83 -12.23
C GLY A 656 -22.17 25.31 -12.29
N GLY A 657 -21.21 25.69 -11.44
CA GLY A 657 -20.58 27.01 -11.45
C GLY A 657 -19.49 27.10 -10.39
N GLU A 658 -18.32 27.66 -10.73
CA GLU A 658 -17.26 27.86 -9.74
C GLU A 658 -17.41 29.24 -9.07
N ALA A 659 -17.43 29.27 -7.74
CA ALA A 659 -17.46 30.54 -7.03
C ALA A 659 -16.06 31.19 -7.07
N ARG A 660 -16.01 32.48 -7.42
CA ARG A 660 -14.77 33.28 -7.55
C ARG A 660 -14.70 34.40 -6.52
N LEU A 661 -13.50 34.66 -5.99
CA LEU A 661 -13.15 35.80 -5.16
C LEU A 661 -12.38 36.81 -6.01
N ILE A 662 -12.87 38.04 -6.11
CA ILE A 662 -12.14 39.14 -6.76
C ILE A 662 -11.37 39.90 -5.69
N CYS A 663 -10.03 39.90 -5.82
CA CYS A 663 -9.12 40.42 -4.81
C CYS A 663 -8.15 41.42 -5.44
N ARG A 664 -7.99 42.61 -4.86
CA ARG A 664 -7.02 43.61 -5.33
C ARG A 664 -5.68 43.44 -4.61
N PRO A 665 -4.55 43.18 -5.32
CA PRO A 665 -3.24 43.09 -4.71
C PRO A 665 -2.83 44.39 -3.99
N ILE A 666 -2.08 44.29 -2.89
CA ILE A 666 -1.59 45.42 -2.08
C ILE A 666 -0.78 46.48 -2.88
N SER A 667 -0.22 46.09 -4.03
CA SER A 667 0.52 46.98 -4.93
C SER A 667 -0.36 47.80 -5.88
N ILE A 668 -1.68 47.56 -5.91
CA ILE A 668 -2.63 48.18 -6.84
C ILE A 668 -3.48 49.22 -6.09
N PRO A 669 -3.46 50.50 -6.51
CA PRO A 669 -4.29 51.55 -5.91
C PRO A 669 -5.78 51.22 -5.98
N ASP A 670 -6.55 51.70 -5.01
CA ASP A 670 -8.01 51.53 -4.92
C ASP A 670 -8.74 51.95 -6.20
N GLU A 671 -8.25 53.00 -6.87
CA GLU A 671 -8.81 53.48 -8.12
C GLU A 671 -8.59 52.54 -9.32
N SER A 672 -7.64 51.62 -9.22
CA SER A 672 -7.31 50.62 -10.24
C SER A 672 -7.86 49.22 -9.92
N GLY A 673 -8.70 49.09 -8.88
CA GLY A 673 -9.38 47.85 -8.52
C GLY A 673 -10.56 47.48 -9.42
N CYS A 674 -11.27 46.41 -9.05
CA CYS A 674 -12.45 45.96 -9.74
C CYS A 674 -13.63 46.92 -9.50
N ARG A 675 -14.42 47.19 -10.55
CA ARG A 675 -15.53 48.14 -10.51
C ARG A 675 -16.78 47.57 -11.18
N LEU A 676 -17.91 47.71 -10.51
CA LEU A 676 -19.24 47.59 -11.11
C LEU A 676 -19.59 48.94 -11.77
N VAL A 677 -19.90 48.90 -13.07
CA VAL A 677 -20.22 50.06 -13.90
C VAL A 677 -21.62 49.86 -14.49
N PHE A 678 -22.49 50.86 -14.35
CA PHE A 678 -23.85 50.80 -14.87
C PHE A 678 -23.92 51.59 -16.18
N TYR A 679 -24.24 50.90 -17.28
CA TYR A 679 -24.46 51.49 -18.60
C TYR A 679 -25.92 51.30 -18.98
N ASN A 680 -26.69 52.39 -19.07
CA ASN A 680 -28.13 52.36 -19.35
C ASN A 680 -28.87 51.32 -18.48
N GLU A 681 -28.74 51.45 -17.16
CA GLU A 681 -29.27 50.54 -16.12
C GLU A 681 -28.74 49.10 -16.12
N ASN A 682 -27.99 48.67 -17.13
CA ASN A 682 -27.36 47.35 -17.15
C ASN A 682 -26.03 47.38 -16.37
N PRO A 683 -25.88 46.60 -15.28
CA PRO A 683 -24.61 46.46 -14.58
C PRO A 683 -23.62 45.62 -15.41
N SER A 684 -22.39 46.10 -15.49
CA SER A 684 -21.23 45.41 -16.04
C SER A 684 -20.11 45.42 -15.00
N ILE A 685 -19.29 44.38 -14.97
CA ILE A 685 -18.14 44.27 -14.06
C ILE A 685 -16.85 44.38 -14.87
N LYS A 686 -15.94 45.24 -14.44
CA LYS A 686 -14.58 45.39 -14.99
C LYS A 686 -13.57 45.00 -13.94
N ILE A 687 -12.66 44.08 -14.25
CA ILE A 687 -11.75 43.50 -13.25
C ILE A 687 -10.60 44.46 -12.86
N GLY A 688 -10.13 45.30 -13.77
CA GLY A 688 -9.04 46.24 -13.52
C GLY A 688 -7.72 45.54 -13.22
N GLY A 689 -6.98 46.03 -12.22
CA GLY A 689 -5.76 45.39 -11.69
C GLY A 689 -6.01 44.31 -10.65
N SER A 690 -7.27 43.94 -10.37
CA SER A 690 -7.63 42.89 -9.42
C SER A 690 -7.51 41.50 -10.03
N ILE A 691 -7.38 40.48 -9.17
CA ILE A 691 -7.21 39.08 -9.56
C ILE A 691 -8.44 38.25 -9.18
N SER A 692 -8.84 37.33 -10.05
CA SER A 692 -9.90 36.34 -9.77
C SER A 692 -9.29 35.04 -9.24
N LEU A 693 -9.76 34.61 -8.07
CA LEU A 693 -9.31 33.39 -7.38
C LEU A 693 -10.48 32.42 -7.16
N PRO A 694 -10.31 31.10 -7.26
CA PRO A 694 -11.38 30.14 -6.94
C PRO A 694 -11.64 30.12 -5.43
N VAL A 695 -12.91 30.02 -4.99
CA VAL A 695 -13.32 30.08 -3.57
C VAL A 695 -12.60 29.06 -2.68
N ASN A 696 -12.17 27.93 -3.27
CA ASN A 696 -11.42 26.85 -2.62
C ASN A 696 -10.08 27.32 -1.99
N VAL A 697 -9.57 28.52 -2.30
CA VAL A 697 -8.46 29.11 -1.51
C VAL A 697 -8.81 29.30 -0.03
N ILE A 698 -10.09 29.52 0.29
CA ILE A 698 -10.63 29.55 1.65
C ILE A 698 -10.72 28.13 2.22
N ASP A 699 -11.36 27.21 1.48
CA ASP A 699 -11.59 25.85 1.97
C ASP A 699 -10.29 25.06 2.23
N SER A 700 -9.22 25.39 1.49
CA SER A 700 -7.88 24.84 1.66
C SER A 700 -7.03 25.53 2.72
N GLY A 701 -7.56 26.53 3.44
CA GLY A 701 -6.86 27.29 4.48
C GLY A 701 -5.73 28.19 3.95
N LYS A 702 -5.74 28.54 2.65
CA LYS A 702 -4.71 29.34 1.99
C LYS A 702 -5.07 30.82 1.85
N CYS A 703 -6.31 31.20 2.17
CA CYS A 703 -6.74 32.58 2.33
C CYS A 703 -7.06 32.81 3.80
N VAL A 704 -6.43 33.82 4.41
CA VAL A 704 -6.56 34.14 5.84
C VAL A 704 -6.81 35.64 5.99
N THR A 705 -7.79 36.03 6.79
CA THR A 705 -8.02 37.44 7.17
C THR A 705 -6.88 37.93 8.07
N ILE A 706 -6.44 39.17 7.86
CA ILE A 706 -5.37 39.79 8.67
C ILE A 706 -5.84 41.11 9.28
N ASP A 707 -5.22 41.47 10.40
CA ASP A 707 -5.50 42.74 11.09
C ASP A 707 -4.79 43.93 10.43
N ASP A 708 -5.16 45.13 10.90
CA ASP A 708 -4.63 46.39 10.39
C ASP A 708 -3.14 46.57 10.68
N ALA A 709 -2.62 45.97 11.76
CA ALA A 709 -1.21 46.10 12.16
C ALA A 709 -0.28 45.24 11.29
N GLU A 710 -0.67 44.01 10.95
CA GLU A 710 0.05 43.20 9.95
C GLU A 710 -0.04 43.87 8.58
N TRP A 711 -1.20 44.40 8.18
CA TRP A 711 -1.38 45.08 6.90
C TRP A 711 -0.46 46.29 6.74
N GLU A 712 -0.44 47.19 7.73
CA GLU A 712 0.39 48.40 7.71
C GLU A 712 1.89 48.07 7.66
N ASN A 713 2.31 47.00 8.37
CA ASN A 713 3.67 46.49 8.31
C ASN A 713 4.06 46.02 6.89
N GLN A 714 3.12 45.43 6.13
CA GLN A 714 3.36 45.05 4.73
C GLN A 714 3.33 46.25 3.78
N LEU A 715 2.48 47.26 4.01
CA LEU A 715 2.50 48.52 3.26
C LEU A 715 3.86 49.22 3.40
N GLN A 716 4.40 49.33 4.62
CA GLN A 716 5.73 49.89 4.88
C GLN A 716 6.85 49.06 4.21
N LYS A 717 6.77 47.72 4.24
CA LYS A 717 7.71 46.85 3.52
C LYS A 717 7.61 46.97 2.00
N HIS A 718 6.45 47.38 1.47
CA HIS A 718 6.24 47.64 0.06
C HIS A 718 6.80 49.01 -0.34
N SER A 719 6.52 50.08 0.42
CA SER A 719 7.05 51.42 0.15
C SER A 719 8.58 51.47 0.19
N LEU A 720 9.22 50.73 1.11
CA LEU A 720 10.68 50.56 1.17
C LEU A 720 11.31 49.80 -0.01
N LYS A 721 10.51 49.21 -0.92
CA LYS A 721 10.99 48.46 -2.10
C LYS A 721 10.72 49.16 -3.43
N VAL A 722 9.97 50.25 -3.44
CA VAL A 722 9.78 51.06 -4.65
C VAL A 722 11.03 51.93 -4.81
N PRO A 723 11.69 51.97 -5.99
CA PRO A 723 12.70 52.99 -6.25
C PRO A 723 12.07 54.38 -6.08
N SER A 724 12.80 55.33 -5.51
CA SER A 724 12.32 56.70 -5.31
C SER A 724 12.09 57.42 -6.65
N SER A 725 10.95 57.17 -7.28
CA SER A 725 10.50 57.92 -8.44
C SER A 725 10.01 59.29 -7.97
N ILE A 726 10.67 60.36 -8.43
CA ILE A 726 10.14 61.71 -8.27
C ILE A 726 8.88 61.80 -9.14
N SER A 727 7.71 61.74 -8.51
CA SER A 727 6.45 62.08 -9.15
C SER A 727 6.51 63.55 -9.56
N LEU A 728 6.47 63.84 -10.85
CA LEU A 728 6.17 65.19 -11.31
C LEU A 728 4.75 65.52 -10.84
N LEU A 729 4.63 66.59 -10.05
CA LEU A 729 3.37 67.09 -9.50
C LEU A 729 2.31 67.18 -10.61
N SER A 730 1.11 66.65 -10.33
CA SER A 730 0.00 66.77 -11.27
C SER A 730 -0.44 68.24 -11.37
N ALA A 731 -1.19 68.57 -12.42
CA ALA A 731 -1.74 69.91 -12.59
C ALA A 731 -2.61 70.37 -11.40
N LYS A 732 -3.16 69.42 -10.62
CA LYS A 732 -3.94 69.68 -9.41
C LYS A 732 -3.03 69.99 -8.22
N ASP A 733 -1.96 69.23 -8.03
CA ASP A 733 -1.00 69.45 -6.94
C ASP A 733 -0.26 70.79 -7.11
N CYS A 734 0.06 71.17 -8.35
CA CYS A 734 0.62 72.50 -8.66
C CYS A 734 -0.34 73.66 -8.35
N GLN A 735 -1.66 73.43 -8.43
CA GLN A 735 -2.69 74.40 -8.05
C GLN A 735 -2.82 74.53 -6.53
N GLU A 736 -2.83 73.41 -5.81
CA GLU A 736 -2.92 73.38 -4.34
C GLU A 736 -1.66 73.94 -3.66
N LEU A 737 -0.48 73.82 -4.30
CA LEU A 737 0.80 74.36 -3.82
C LEU A 737 1.08 75.82 -4.23
N GLY A 738 0.19 76.48 -4.97
CA GLY A 738 0.29 77.91 -5.28
C GLY A 738 1.45 78.33 -6.21
N ILE A 739 2.02 77.41 -6.99
CA ILE A 739 3.19 77.67 -7.84
C ILE A 739 2.76 78.34 -9.15
N GLY A 740 2.58 79.66 -9.11
CA GLY A 740 2.19 80.48 -10.27
C GLY A 740 3.38 81.05 -11.05
N GLY A 741 3.64 80.56 -12.26
CA GLY A 741 4.70 81.05 -13.15
C GLY A 741 4.27 81.16 -14.61
N LYS A 742 4.20 82.39 -15.15
CA LYS A 742 3.93 82.67 -16.57
C LYS A 742 5.22 82.58 -17.40
N GLY A 743 5.18 81.97 -18.60
CA GLY A 743 6.04 82.43 -19.70
C GLY A 743 6.66 81.43 -20.68
N ARG A 744 6.03 81.34 -21.86
CA ARG A 744 6.62 81.17 -23.22
C ARG A 744 7.36 79.88 -23.63
N ARG A 745 7.19 79.63 -24.93
CA ARG A 745 7.63 78.52 -25.80
C ARG A 745 9.15 78.25 -25.76
N GLY A 746 9.48 76.96 -25.82
CA GLY A 746 10.49 76.41 -26.73
C GLY A 746 11.95 76.51 -26.31
N LEU A 747 12.55 75.36 -26.01
CA LEU A 747 13.89 74.92 -26.45
C LEU A 747 14.14 73.48 -26.00
N THR A 748 14.64 72.65 -26.90
CA THR A 748 15.15 71.29 -26.61
C THR A 748 16.53 71.38 -25.96
N PHE A 749 16.79 70.54 -24.96
CA PHE A 749 18.16 70.12 -24.62
C PHE A 749 18.17 68.73 -24.00
N GLU A 750 18.64 67.74 -24.77
CA GLU A 750 19.14 66.49 -24.19
C GLU A 750 20.53 66.71 -23.61
N LYS A 751 20.74 66.27 -22.36
CA LYS A 751 22.08 65.92 -21.84
C LYS A 751 21.95 64.84 -20.76
N LYS A 752 22.03 63.57 -21.16
CA LYS A 752 22.20 62.45 -20.22
C LYS A 752 23.61 62.47 -19.62
N VAL A 753 23.77 63.13 -18.48
CA VAL A 753 25.00 63.04 -17.68
C VAL A 753 25.01 61.71 -16.92
N LYS A 754 25.89 60.78 -17.32
CA LYS A 754 26.24 59.60 -16.51
C LYS A 754 27.05 60.06 -15.29
N VAL A 755 26.42 60.19 -14.12
CA VAL A 755 27.14 60.34 -12.85
C VAL A 755 27.51 58.96 -12.30
N ARG A 756 28.81 58.72 -12.19
CA ARG A 756 29.41 57.46 -11.73
C ARG A 756 29.67 57.56 -10.22
N ALA A 757 28.81 56.96 -9.40
CA ALA A 757 28.96 56.99 -7.95
C ALA A 757 30.08 56.05 -7.47
N LEU A 758 31.27 56.60 -7.25
CA LEU A 758 32.32 55.99 -6.43
C LEU A 758 31.92 56.07 -4.96
N SER A 759 32.16 55.01 -4.18
CA SER A 759 32.09 55.09 -2.71
C SER A 759 33.22 54.32 -2.05
N LYS A 760 34.08 55.03 -1.30
CA LYS A 760 34.94 54.48 -0.26
C LYS A 760 35.41 55.58 0.71
N ALA A 761 35.23 55.29 2.01
CA ALA A 761 35.85 55.91 3.19
C ALA A 761 35.53 57.39 3.53
N GLY A 762 35.54 57.70 4.84
CA GLY A 762 35.71 59.08 5.33
C GLY A 762 34.82 59.52 6.51
N SER A 763 35.01 58.94 7.70
CA SER A 763 34.41 59.41 8.96
C SER A 763 34.70 60.89 9.27
N TRP A 764 33.69 61.67 9.68
CA TRP A 764 33.85 62.81 10.61
C TRP A 764 32.66 62.92 11.58
N ARG A 765 32.96 63.23 12.85
CA ARG A 765 31.99 63.62 13.89
C ARG A 765 32.10 65.13 14.17
N PRO A 766 31.04 65.77 14.68
CA PRO A 766 31.16 66.91 15.59
C PRO A 766 31.05 66.47 17.07
N ASN A 767 31.74 67.19 17.94
CA ASN A 767 31.62 67.11 19.40
C ASN A 767 30.65 68.18 19.93
N GLU A 768 30.39 68.07 21.23
CA GLU A 768 30.12 69.13 22.23
C GLU A 768 28.72 69.12 22.84
N GLN A 769 28.51 69.36 24.15
CA GLN A 769 29.32 69.28 25.38
C GLN A 769 28.34 69.64 26.53
N GLN A 770 28.33 68.87 27.63
CA GLN A 770 27.92 69.17 29.02
C GLN A 770 27.13 67.97 29.61
N LYS A 771 27.60 67.22 30.62
CA LYS A 771 27.97 67.56 32.02
C LYS A 771 26.73 68.03 32.83
N HIS A 772 26.43 67.53 34.03
CA HIS A 772 27.19 66.64 34.94
C HIS A 772 26.32 66.14 36.14
N LEU A 773 26.81 65.11 36.86
CA LEU A 773 26.39 64.63 38.22
C LEU A 773 24.96 64.02 38.34
N ASN A 774 24.67 63.00 39.16
CA ASN A 774 25.41 62.29 40.22
C ASN A 774 24.98 60.80 40.27
N THR A 775 25.89 59.80 40.40
CA THR A 775 26.20 58.98 41.62
C THR A 775 24.96 58.39 42.32
N GLU A 776 24.83 57.11 42.64
CA GLU A 776 25.76 56.03 43.05
C GLU A 776 25.25 54.65 42.51
N ASN A 777 25.93 53.49 42.52
CA ASN A 777 27.28 53.00 42.86
C ASN A 777 27.60 51.81 41.90
N ALA A 778 28.81 51.35 41.58
CA ALA A 778 30.01 50.91 42.34
C ALA A 778 29.81 49.59 43.15
N SER A 779 30.66 48.54 43.06
CA SER A 779 31.80 48.26 42.15
C SER A 779 32.37 46.83 42.34
N VAL A 780 33.33 46.44 41.46
CA VAL A 780 34.63 45.75 41.74
C VAL A 780 34.63 44.20 41.89
N ARG A 781 35.58 43.41 41.32
CA ARG A 781 36.62 43.57 40.26
C ARG A 781 37.03 42.20 39.66
N THR A 782 37.60 42.26 38.45
CA THR A 782 38.75 41.52 37.85
C THR A 782 39.81 40.95 38.83
N PRO A 783 40.76 40.03 38.44
CA PRO A 783 41.58 39.97 37.19
C PRO A 783 41.72 38.57 36.51
N CYS A 784 42.18 38.34 35.28
CA CYS A 784 43.17 38.94 34.33
C CYS A 784 44.51 38.16 34.23
N SER A 785 45.25 38.34 33.11
CA SER A 785 46.58 37.79 32.71
C SER A 785 46.55 36.43 31.97
N LYS A 786 47.39 36.10 30.96
CA LYS A 786 48.39 36.76 30.05
C LYS A 786 48.62 35.73 28.88
N GLY A 787 49.07 36.01 27.65
CA GLY A 787 49.39 37.24 26.90
C GLY A 787 50.40 36.96 25.75
N LYS A 788 50.43 37.81 24.69
CA LYS A 788 51.51 37.97 23.67
C LYS A 788 51.73 36.80 22.64
N SER A 789 52.20 37.01 21.39
CA SER A 789 52.40 38.21 20.54
C SER A 789 52.87 37.83 19.10
N LEU A 790 52.87 38.81 18.17
CA LEU A 790 53.58 38.81 16.84
C LEU A 790 52.92 37.92 15.73
N LEU A 791 52.84 38.29 14.44
CA LEU A 791 53.47 39.38 13.64
C LEU A 791 52.52 39.94 12.54
N ARG A 792 52.97 40.98 11.82
CA ARG A 792 52.31 41.59 10.63
C ARG A 792 52.72 40.86 9.32
N GLN A 793 52.03 41.23 8.23
CA GLN A 793 52.09 40.75 6.82
C GLN A 793 51.01 39.67 6.54
N GLU A 794 50.18 39.76 5.49
CA GLU A 794 50.09 40.73 4.38
C GLU A 794 48.63 40.93 3.93
N SER A 795 48.35 42.02 3.22
CA SER A 795 47.03 42.32 2.64
C SER A 795 47.06 42.09 1.13
N SER A 796 46.80 40.88 0.65
CA SER A 796 46.43 40.57 -0.75
C SER A 796 46.32 39.06 -1.01
N GLU A 797 45.17 38.40 -0.78
CA GLU A 797 44.94 37.07 -1.42
C GLU A 797 43.49 36.53 -1.50
N LEU A 798 42.45 37.27 -1.10
CA LEU A 798 41.06 36.76 -1.08
C LEU A 798 40.13 37.20 -2.23
N GLU A 799 40.62 37.97 -3.20
CA GLU A 799 39.95 38.16 -4.51
C GLU A 799 40.62 37.36 -5.65
N ALA A 800 41.79 36.76 -5.42
CA ALA A 800 42.50 35.95 -6.41
C ALA A 800 41.99 34.49 -6.51
N LEU A 801 41.42 33.95 -5.43
CA LEU A 801 41.06 32.53 -5.34
C LEU A 801 39.74 32.15 -6.06
N CYS A 802 38.92 33.12 -6.45
CA CYS A 802 37.67 32.85 -7.17
C CYS A 802 37.86 32.78 -8.70
N ASN A 803 38.92 33.38 -9.24
CA ASN A 803 39.20 33.38 -10.69
C ASN A 803 40.11 32.22 -11.16
N SER A 804 40.83 31.52 -10.27
CA SER A 804 41.69 30.39 -10.67
C SER A 804 40.93 29.08 -10.92
N ARG A 805 39.75 28.89 -10.30
CA ARG A 805 38.96 27.65 -10.46
C ARG A 805 38.30 27.51 -11.84
N HIS A 806 38.00 28.60 -12.55
CA HIS A 806 37.45 28.52 -13.91
C HIS A 806 38.47 27.99 -14.93
N HIS A 807 39.76 28.33 -14.79
CA HIS A 807 40.80 27.88 -15.73
C HIS A 807 41.25 26.43 -15.51
N ALA A 808 41.05 25.87 -14.32
CA ALA A 808 41.36 24.47 -14.01
C ALA A 808 40.33 23.49 -14.61
N ALA A 809 39.05 23.89 -14.72
CA ALA A 809 38.00 23.06 -15.33
C ALA A 809 38.18 22.94 -16.85
N GLN A 810 38.51 24.04 -17.55
CA GLN A 810 38.70 24.04 -19.01
C GLN A 810 39.85 23.14 -19.47
N LYS A 811 40.92 22.97 -18.68
CA LYS A 811 42.05 22.09 -19.03
C LYS A 811 41.80 20.60 -18.86
N ARG A 812 40.67 20.17 -18.26
CA ARG A 812 40.35 18.73 -18.08
C ARG A 812 39.35 18.16 -19.10
N ILE A 813 38.78 19.01 -19.95
CA ILE A 813 37.90 18.61 -21.07
C ILE A 813 38.71 18.17 -22.31
N LEU A 814 40.03 18.45 -22.35
CA LEU A 814 40.88 18.24 -23.53
C LEU A 814 41.57 16.86 -23.61
N LEU A 815 41.19 15.89 -22.75
CA LEU A 815 41.84 14.56 -22.66
C LEU A 815 40.86 13.37 -22.71
N LEU A 816 39.63 13.57 -23.18
CA LEU A 816 38.69 12.49 -23.54
C LEU A 816 38.10 12.76 -24.94
N ARG A 817 38.98 12.76 -25.95
CA ARG A 817 38.62 12.59 -27.36
C ARG A 817 39.29 11.32 -27.88
N ASP A 818 38.56 10.21 -27.81
CA ASP A 818 38.86 8.99 -28.59
C ASP A 818 37.56 8.23 -28.87
N SER A 819 36.82 8.70 -29.88
CA SER A 819 35.91 7.89 -30.71
C SER A 819 35.38 8.75 -31.88
N SER A 820 36.11 8.69 -32.99
CA SER A 820 35.67 8.95 -34.38
C SER A 820 34.23 9.46 -34.65
N GLU A 821 34.09 10.76 -35.00
CA GLU A 821 33.36 11.27 -36.20
C GLU A 821 33.42 12.83 -36.25
N PRO A 822 33.27 13.49 -37.43
CA PRO A 822 33.54 14.92 -37.61
C PRO A 822 32.48 15.88 -37.03
N SER A 823 32.87 17.13 -36.77
CA SER A 823 32.15 18.08 -35.90
C SER A 823 31.61 19.34 -36.59
N ASP A 824 30.91 19.22 -37.73
CA ASP A 824 30.48 20.39 -38.51
C ASP A 824 29.20 21.10 -38.01
N MET A 825 28.38 20.42 -37.20
CA MET A 825 27.11 20.97 -36.71
C MET A 825 27.24 21.93 -35.51
N GLY A 826 28.37 21.93 -34.80
CA GLY A 826 28.61 22.89 -33.70
C GLY A 826 28.78 24.32 -34.20
N ASN A 827 29.61 24.48 -35.23
CA ASN A 827 29.92 25.77 -35.86
C ASN A 827 28.68 26.39 -36.54
N LEU A 828 27.75 25.56 -37.04
CA LEU A 828 26.52 26.02 -37.70
C LEU A 828 25.53 26.69 -36.72
N ILE A 829 25.52 26.24 -35.46
CA ILE A 829 24.64 26.78 -34.41
C ILE A 829 25.16 28.14 -33.91
N GLU A 830 26.47 28.27 -33.68
CA GLU A 830 27.10 29.57 -33.33
C GLU A 830 26.98 30.59 -34.46
N SER A 831 27.21 30.16 -35.71
CA SER A 831 27.05 31.01 -36.91
C SER A 831 25.65 31.62 -37.03
N LYS A 832 24.59 30.81 -36.88
CA LYS A 832 23.20 31.30 -37.00
C LYS A 832 22.70 32.09 -35.80
N MET A 833 23.27 31.93 -34.60
CA MET A 833 22.95 32.82 -33.46
C MET A 833 23.49 34.23 -33.68
N ASN A 834 24.73 34.38 -34.18
CA ASN A 834 25.33 35.69 -34.45
C ASN A 834 24.66 36.45 -35.61
N HIS A 835 23.95 35.76 -36.51
CA HIS A 835 23.24 36.40 -37.63
C HIS A 835 21.86 36.99 -37.29
N ARG A 836 21.42 36.96 -36.02
CA ARG A 836 20.09 37.49 -35.60
C ARG A 836 20.10 38.79 -34.81
N GLU A 837 21.26 39.37 -34.49
CA GLU A 837 21.36 40.61 -33.69
C GLU A 837 21.71 41.88 -34.48
N ASN A 838 22.07 41.81 -35.77
CA ASN A 838 22.38 42.98 -36.59
C ASN A 838 21.37 43.17 -37.72
N LEU A 839 20.41 44.11 -37.54
CA LEU A 839 19.73 44.82 -38.63
C LEU A 839 18.91 46.02 -38.09
N HIS A 840 19.49 47.21 -38.17
CA HIS A 840 18.74 48.47 -38.28
C HIS A 840 19.45 49.42 -39.28
N PRO A 841 18.73 50.36 -39.92
CA PRO A 841 19.05 50.81 -41.27
C PRO A 841 19.66 52.22 -41.35
N GLN A 842 20.37 52.51 -42.46
CA GLN A 842 20.41 53.77 -43.23
C GLN A 842 21.32 53.55 -44.48
N GLU A 843 20.81 53.73 -45.71
CA GLU A 843 20.86 54.94 -46.57
C GLU A 843 22.14 55.08 -47.44
N LEU A 844 22.02 54.70 -48.74
CA LEU A 844 22.35 55.41 -50.02
C LEU A 844 23.43 56.54 -50.07
N PRO A 845 24.02 56.90 -51.25
CA PRO A 845 24.00 56.30 -52.61
C PRO A 845 25.37 56.32 -53.37
N GLU A 846 25.32 56.26 -54.73
CA GLU A 846 26.34 56.61 -55.77
C GLU A 846 27.45 55.55 -56.06
N SER A 847 27.53 54.85 -57.21
CA SER A 847 27.51 55.18 -58.67
C SER A 847 28.80 55.90 -59.12
N GLU A 848 29.69 55.36 -59.96
CA GLU A 848 29.61 55.08 -61.43
C GLU A 848 30.96 54.41 -61.86
N SER A 849 31.26 53.88 -63.07
CA SER A 849 30.58 53.76 -64.39
C SER A 849 31.28 52.68 -65.27
N GLU A 850 30.65 52.33 -66.41
CA GLU A 850 31.22 51.83 -67.70
C GLU A 850 32.01 50.48 -67.77
N GLY A 851 31.98 49.73 -68.87
CA GLY A 851 31.29 49.89 -70.17
C GLY A 851 31.67 48.80 -71.20
N ASP A 852 30.95 48.74 -72.33
CA ASP A 852 31.17 47.94 -73.57
C ASP A 852 31.03 46.38 -73.50
N ASP A 853 30.61 45.61 -74.53
CA ASP A 853 29.68 45.72 -75.69
C ASP A 853 29.57 44.29 -76.34
N PRO A 854 28.96 44.00 -77.52
CA PRO A 854 27.58 44.15 -78.02
C PRO A 854 26.84 42.82 -78.40
N HIS A 855 25.58 42.96 -78.86
CA HIS A 855 24.80 42.11 -79.81
C HIS A 855 23.99 40.85 -79.36
N GLN A 856 22.68 41.05 -79.16
CA GLN A 856 21.52 40.48 -79.94
C GLN A 856 20.21 41.04 -79.33
N SER A 857 19.48 42.03 -79.89
CA SER A 857 18.55 42.02 -81.04
C SER A 857 17.39 40.99 -80.97
N ALA A 858 16.10 41.28 -81.23
CA ALA A 858 15.35 42.54 -81.36
C ALA A 858 13.80 42.23 -81.46
N GLU A 859 12.98 43.28 -81.38
CA GLU A 859 11.59 43.41 -81.90
C GLU A 859 10.34 42.86 -81.14
N ARG A 860 9.32 43.75 -81.08
CA ARG A 860 7.84 43.52 -81.08
C ARG A 860 7.18 42.89 -79.84
N ARG A 861 5.88 43.15 -79.53
CA ARG A 861 4.92 44.27 -79.71
C ARG A 861 3.60 43.82 -79.04
N LYS A 862 2.97 44.66 -78.19
CA LYS A 862 1.51 44.77 -77.93
C LYS A 862 0.65 43.54 -77.48
N LEU A 863 -0.21 43.82 -76.48
CA LEU A 863 -1.53 43.22 -76.15
C LEU A 863 -1.60 41.98 -75.20
N LEU A 864 -2.64 42.02 -74.34
CA LEU A 864 -3.12 41.08 -73.31
C LEU A 864 -4.15 40.06 -73.89
N PRO A 865 -4.76 39.10 -73.15
CA PRO A 865 -4.38 38.34 -71.92
C PRO A 865 -4.34 36.81 -72.30
N PRO A 866 -4.76 35.75 -71.52
CA PRO A 866 -5.10 35.58 -70.10
C PRO A 866 -4.49 34.31 -69.41
N ASP A 867 -4.98 34.01 -68.20
CA ASP A 867 -5.08 32.73 -67.47
C ASP A 867 -4.10 31.57 -67.71
N PHE A 868 -3.38 31.20 -66.64
CA PHE A 868 -3.24 29.78 -66.24
C PHE A 868 -3.12 29.62 -64.72
N ALA A 869 -4.28 29.50 -64.06
CA ALA A 869 -4.35 29.08 -62.67
C ALA A 869 -4.38 27.54 -62.55
N SER A 870 -3.22 26.88 -62.48
CA SER A 870 -3.16 25.45 -62.12
C SER A 870 -1.78 24.93 -61.66
N SER A 871 -1.40 25.18 -60.41
CA SER A 871 -0.62 24.21 -59.60
C SER A 871 -0.65 24.55 -58.10
N SER A 872 -1.83 24.43 -57.48
CA SER A 872 -2.01 24.54 -56.02
C SER A 872 -1.45 23.34 -55.24
N VAL A 873 -0.76 22.41 -55.91
CA VAL A 873 -0.21 21.18 -55.32
C VAL A 873 1.27 21.36 -54.92
N MET A 874 2.08 22.03 -55.75
CA MET A 874 3.50 22.29 -55.42
C MET A 874 3.68 23.26 -54.24
N GLY A 875 2.97 24.39 -54.25
CA GLY A 875 3.13 25.43 -53.21
C GLY A 875 2.67 25.01 -51.80
N ASN A 876 1.75 24.05 -51.70
CA ASN A 876 1.29 23.53 -50.42
C ASN A 876 2.22 22.43 -49.87
N LYS A 877 2.84 21.64 -50.75
CA LYS A 877 3.76 20.58 -50.34
C LYS A 877 5.04 21.16 -49.71
N VAL A 878 5.67 22.13 -50.38
CA VAL A 878 6.85 22.86 -49.86
C VAL A 878 6.55 23.60 -48.55
N LYS A 879 5.33 24.14 -48.37
CA LYS A 879 4.91 24.79 -47.11
C LYS A 879 4.76 23.84 -45.93
N CYS A 880 4.26 22.62 -46.13
CA CYS A 880 4.26 21.60 -45.07
C CYS A 880 5.69 21.13 -44.77
N GLU A 881 6.48 20.82 -45.80
CA GLU A 881 7.81 20.23 -45.66
C GLU A 881 8.86 21.21 -45.07
N MET A 882 8.63 22.53 -45.10
CA MET A 882 9.39 23.51 -44.33
C MET A 882 9.00 23.54 -42.85
N LYS A 883 7.70 23.39 -42.55
CA LYS A 883 7.17 23.40 -41.19
C LYS A 883 7.67 22.21 -40.37
N ASP A 884 7.70 21.02 -40.95
CA ASP A 884 8.21 19.80 -40.30
C ASP A 884 9.69 19.91 -39.91
N HIS A 885 10.48 20.67 -40.67
CA HIS A 885 11.89 20.95 -40.38
C HIS A 885 12.06 21.94 -39.22
N GLU A 886 11.24 23.00 -39.16
CA GLU A 886 11.23 23.94 -38.03
C GLU A 886 10.76 23.26 -36.74
N GLU A 887 9.70 22.43 -36.81
CA GLU A 887 9.18 21.71 -35.64
C GLU A 887 10.19 20.70 -35.06
N LEU A 888 10.88 19.92 -35.88
CA LEU A 888 11.94 18.99 -35.42
C LEU A 888 13.17 19.72 -34.87
N TRP A 889 13.53 20.87 -35.45
CA TRP A 889 14.63 21.69 -34.94
C TRP A 889 14.30 22.32 -33.58
N ASP A 890 13.09 22.85 -33.42
CA ASP A 890 12.61 23.35 -32.13
C ASP A 890 12.51 22.23 -31.08
N GLU A 891 12.12 21.00 -31.46
CA GLU A 891 12.14 19.84 -30.56
C GLU A 891 13.58 19.53 -30.08
N LEU A 892 14.56 19.56 -31.00
CA LEU A 892 15.99 19.40 -30.67
C LEU A 892 16.51 20.49 -29.73
N CYS A 893 16.18 21.76 -30.00
CA CYS A 893 16.56 22.88 -29.13
C CYS A 893 15.93 22.76 -27.72
N GLN A 894 14.67 22.34 -27.63
CA GLN A 894 13.99 22.10 -26.34
C GLN A 894 14.65 20.95 -25.56
N TYR A 895 15.00 19.84 -26.22
CA TYR A 895 15.73 18.75 -25.57
C TYR A 895 17.14 19.18 -25.13
N GLY A 896 17.87 19.96 -25.94
CA GLY A 896 19.18 20.50 -25.58
C GLY A 896 19.14 21.41 -24.35
N LEU A 897 18.16 22.33 -24.28
CA LEU A 897 17.92 23.16 -23.09
C LEU A 897 17.56 22.33 -21.86
N CYS A 898 16.76 21.27 -22.04
CA CYS A 898 16.40 20.35 -20.97
C CYS A 898 17.65 19.60 -20.44
N ILE A 899 18.50 19.06 -21.32
CA ILE A 899 19.77 18.40 -20.95
C ILE A 899 20.62 19.33 -20.08
N LYS A 900 20.91 20.54 -20.56
CA LYS A 900 21.71 21.54 -19.83
C LYS A 900 21.15 21.85 -18.44
N GLN A 901 19.83 22.01 -18.32
CA GLN A 901 19.18 22.26 -17.03
C GLN A 901 19.30 21.06 -16.07
N ARG A 902 19.25 19.82 -16.57
CA ARG A 902 19.43 18.61 -15.75
C ARG A 902 20.88 18.42 -15.32
N GLU A 903 21.84 18.72 -16.17
CA GLU A 903 23.27 18.71 -15.83
C GLU A 903 23.56 19.72 -14.71
N MET A 904 23.05 20.95 -14.80
CA MET A 904 23.16 21.95 -13.71
C MET A 904 22.50 21.50 -12.40
N ASN A 905 21.36 20.81 -12.47
CA ASN A 905 20.71 20.26 -11.27
C ASN A 905 21.56 19.16 -10.63
N ILE A 906 22.16 18.28 -11.43
CA ILE A 906 23.05 17.20 -10.97
C ILE A 906 24.32 17.77 -10.33
N GLU A 907 24.93 18.79 -10.94
CA GLU A 907 26.09 19.50 -10.37
C GLU A 907 25.76 20.13 -9.00
N SER A 908 24.63 20.84 -8.91
CA SER A 908 24.14 21.43 -7.66
C SER A 908 23.86 20.39 -6.55
N LEU A 909 23.26 19.25 -6.91
CA LEU A 909 23.02 18.13 -5.99
C LEU A 909 24.32 17.45 -5.53
N ASN A 910 25.32 17.34 -6.41
CA ASN A 910 26.64 16.81 -6.05
C ASN A 910 27.40 17.74 -5.07
N LEU A 911 27.31 19.06 -5.26
CA LEU A 911 27.87 20.05 -4.34
C LEU A 911 27.21 19.94 -2.95
N LEU A 912 25.87 19.90 -2.90
CA LEU A 912 25.12 19.71 -1.65
C LEU A 912 25.48 18.39 -0.95
N LEU A 913 25.66 17.31 -1.73
CA LEU A 913 26.08 16.00 -1.20
C LEU A 913 27.47 16.07 -0.56
N SER A 914 28.44 16.74 -1.22
CA SER A 914 29.77 16.98 -0.67
C SER A 914 29.75 17.83 0.62
N ASP A 915 28.85 18.81 0.71
CA ASP A 915 28.66 19.61 1.93
C ASP A 915 28.06 18.79 3.07
N ILE A 916 27.05 17.95 2.81
CA ILE A 916 26.47 17.05 3.82
C ILE A 916 27.52 16.03 4.32
N GLU A 917 28.33 15.46 3.42
CA GLU A 917 29.40 14.53 3.79
C GLU A 917 30.48 15.20 4.66
N ARG A 918 30.84 16.45 4.34
CA ARG A 918 31.74 17.28 5.15
C ARG A 918 31.17 17.58 6.53
N ASP A 919 29.90 17.97 6.62
CA ASP A 919 29.19 18.17 7.88
C ASP A 919 29.16 16.89 8.74
N MET A 920 28.83 15.75 8.14
CA MET A 920 28.84 14.46 8.84
C MET A 920 30.22 14.11 9.37
N SER A 921 31.28 14.29 8.58
CA SER A 921 32.66 14.02 9.00
C SER A 921 33.06 14.89 10.21
N ASN A 922 32.70 16.18 10.18
CA ASN A 922 32.92 17.09 11.31
C ASN A 922 32.16 16.66 12.58
N LEU A 923 30.89 16.21 12.44
CA LEU A 923 30.09 15.72 13.56
C LEU A 923 30.61 14.38 14.11
N GLN A 924 31.09 13.49 13.24
CA GLN A 924 31.68 12.20 13.61
C GLN A 924 33.06 12.35 14.28
N GLY A 925 33.82 13.39 13.94
CA GLY A 925 35.05 13.79 14.64
C GLY A 925 34.83 14.55 15.96
N SER A 926 33.60 14.63 16.46
CA SER A 926 33.26 15.39 17.66
C SER A 926 33.76 14.69 18.94
N PRO A 927 34.57 15.35 19.79
CA PRO A 927 35.11 14.74 21.02
C PRO A 927 34.02 14.39 22.07
N TYR A 928 32.78 14.84 21.87
CA TYR A 928 31.64 14.46 22.72
C TYR A 928 31.16 13.01 22.48
N LEU A 929 31.57 12.37 21.38
CA LEU A 929 31.23 10.98 21.07
C LEU A 929 32.10 9.98 21.87
N ASP A 930 33.37 10.32 22.14
CA ASP A 930 34.35 9.49 22.86
C ASP A 930 34.22 9.53 24.40
N LEU A 931 33.26 10.28 24.95
CA LEU A 931 32.92 10.20 26.37
C LEU A 931 32.36 8.81 26.69
N HIS A 932 33.22 7.95 27.25
CA HIS A 932 32.94 6.55 27.56
C HIS A 932 31.88 6.38 28.65
N ASP A 933 30.75 5.74 28.29
CA ASP A 933 29.80 5.15 29.23
C ASP A 933 30.37 3.83 29.78
N LEU A 934 31.40 3.95 30.63
CA LEU A 934 32.30 2.86 31.02
C LEU A 934 31.55 1.66 31.64
N GLU A 935 30.57 1.93 32.51
CA GLU A 935 29.78 0.92 33.23
C GLU A 935 28.82 0.15 32.31
N ARG A 936 28.08 0.86 31.44
CA ARG A 936 27.18 0.24 30.44
C ARG A 936 27.96 -0.62 29.45
N THR A 937 29.17 -0.19 29.10
CA THR A 937 30.07 -0.95 28.22
C THR A 937 30.62 -2.20 28.91
N ALA A 938 30.93 -2.14 30.21
CA ALA A 938 31.43 -3.28 30.98
C ALA A 938 30.43 -4.46 31.00
N GLY A 939 29.16 -4.21 31.31
CA GLY A 939 28.12 -5.24 31.31
C GLY A 939 27.94 -5.90 29.94
N LYS A 940 27.91 -5.10 28.86
CA LYS A 940 27.86 -5.61 27.48
C LYS A 940 29.09 -6.43 27.12
N LYS A 941 30.27 -6.01 27.56
CA LYS A 941 31.53 -6.71 27.31
C LYS A 941 31.54 -8.10 27.95
N LEU A 942 31.09 -8.22 29.20
CA LEU A 942 30.98 -9.52 29.90
C LEU A 942 30.05 -10.50 29.17
N VAL A 943 28.86 -10.05 28.73
CA VAL A 943 27.93 -10.90 27.95
C VAL A 943 28.51 -11.25 26.59
N ALA A 944 29.21 -10.33 25.92
CA ALA A 944 29.89 -10.61 24.66
C ALA A 944 31.04 -11.63 24.84
N GLU A 945 31.81 -11.54 25.92
CA GLU A 945 32.84 -12.52 26.29
C GLU A 945 32.22 -13.90 26.57
N GLN A 946 31.09 -13.97 27.30
CA GLN A 946 30.34 -15.23 27.50
C GLN A 946 29.91 -15.87 26.17
N ILE A 947 29.43 -15.08 25.20
CA ILE A 947 29.05 -15.56 23.87
C ILE A 947 30.30 -16.04 23.10
N VAL A 948 31.42 -15.32 23.17
CA VAL A 948 32.68 -15.69 22.48
C VAL A 948 33.32 -16.95 23.07
N CYS A 949 33.30 -17.11 24.40
CA CYS A 949 33.86 -18.27 25.09
C CYS A 949 33.17 -19.60 24.75
N ARG A 950 31.93 -19.56 24.22
CA ARG A 950 31.21 -20.76 23.76
C ARG A 950 31.73 -21.31 22.42
N GLY A 951 32.33 -20.47 21.57
CA GLY A 951 33.12 -20.89 20.41
C GLY A 951 32.40 -21.59 19.24
N ASP A 952 31.11 -21.94 19.35
CA ASP A 952 30.39 -22.75 18.34
C ASP A 952 29.22 -22.04 17.63
N SER A 953 29.10 -20.71 17.78
CA SER A 953 27.95 -19.93 17.30
C SER A 953 28.30 -18.78 16.36
N ALA A 954 27.38 -18.50 15.42
CA ALA A 954 27.42 -17.33 14.54
C ALA A 954 27.50 -16.00 15.34
N ALA A 955 26.84 -15.93 16.49
CA ALA A 955 26.91 -14.78 17.39
C ALA A 955 28.33 -14.55 17.97
N ALA A 956 29.10 -15.62 18.24
CA ALA A 956 30.49 -15.51 18.69
C ALA A 956 31.39 -14.86 17.63
N VAL A 957 31.16 -15.16 16.34
CA VAL A 957 31.87 -14.53 15.22
C VAL A 957 31.61 -13.03 15.19
N ILE A 958 30.33 -12.62 15.28
CA ILE A 958 29.93 -11.21 15.33
C ILE A 958 30.49 -10.48 16.56
N CYS A 959 30.45 -11.11 17.74
CA CYS A 959 30.99 -10.52 18.97
C CYS A 959 32.51 -10.33 18.89
N ARG A 960 33.26 -11.33 18.40
CA ARG A 960 34.71 -11.23 18.21
C ARG A 960 35.08 -10.18 17.15
N LEU A 961 34.29 -10.06 16.08
CA LEU A 961 34.45 -9.01 15.07
C LEU A 961 34.32 -7.61 15.68
N PHE A 962 33.23 -7.32 16.41
CA PHE A 962 32.99 -6.01 17.02
C PHE A 962 33.96 -5.66 18.17
N GLN A 963 34.53 -6.67 18.84
CA GLN A 963 35.60 -6.50 19.84
C GLN A 963 36.98 -6.20 19.22
N SER A 964 37.22 -6.59 17.97
CA SER A 964 38.54 -6.47 17.33
C SER A 964 38.82 -5.07 16.75
N VAL A 965 39.86 -4.39 17.27
CA VAL A 965 40.27 -3.05 16.83
C VAL A 965 40.68 -3.05 15.35
N THR A 966 41.46 -4.05 14.95
CA THR A 966 42.05 -4.20 13.60
C THR A 966 41.02 -4.28 12.46
N TYR A 967 39.77 -4.61 12.76
CA TYR A 967 38.69 -4.73 11.77
C TYR A 967 37.87 -3.44 11.62
N LYS A 968 37.87 -2.56 12.63
CA LYS A 968 37.30 -1.21 12.51
C LYS A 968 38.13 -0.33 11.57
N GLU A 969 39.45 -0.45 11.64
CA GLU A 969 40.40 0.32 10.82
C GLU A 969 40.45 -0.12 9.35
N LYS A 970 40.05 -1.37 9.05
CA LYS A 970 40.06 -1.93 7.69
C LYS A 970 38.75 -1.78 6.91
N GLY A 971 37.75 -1.10 7.47
CA GLY A 971 36.51 -0.77 6.75
C GLY A 971 35.78 -1.97 6.14
N ILE A 972 35.70 -3.10 6.86
CA ILE A 972 35.02 -4.28 6.31
C ILE A 972 33.51 -4.02 6.27
N ASP A 973 32.96 -4.05 5.06
CA ASP A 973 31.55 -3.95 4.61
C ASP A 973 30.53 -4.82 5.41
N PHE A 974 31.00 -5.66 6.32
CA PHE A 974 30.19 -6.47 7.23
C PHE A 974 29.68 -5.67 8.45
N ALA A 975 30.48 -4.73 8.97
CA ALA A 975 30.15 -3.97 10.18
C ALA A 975 29.00 -2.96 9.95
N ASP A 976 28.85 -2.46 8.73
CA ASP A 976 27.75 -1.58 8.34
C ASP A 976 26.44 -2.32 8.04
N LYS A 977 26.46 -3.65 7.89
CA LYS A 977 25.28 -4.46 7.53
C LYS A 977 24.57 -5.07 8.74
N VAL A 978 25.35 -5.42 9.76
CA VAL A 978 24.89 -6.02 11.01
C VAL A 978 24.78 -4.96 12.10
N LEU A 979 23.62 -4.85 12.74
CA LEU A 979 23.40 -3.94 13.88
C LEU A 979 23.93 -4.54 15.19
N GLY A 980 23.87 -5.86 15.35
CA GLY A 980 24.37 -6.56 16.53
C GLY A 980 23.73 -7.94 16.73
N VAL A 981 23.97 -8.51 17.91
CA VAL A 981 23.30 -9.71 18.43
C VAL A 981 22.21 -9.26 19.41
N VAL A 982 21.02 -9.86 19.40
CA VAL A 982 19.87 -9.44 20.23
C VAL A 982 20.25 -9.22 21.70
N ALA A 983 21.00 -10.15 22.31
CA ALA A 983 21.47 -10.05 23.69
C ALA A 983 22.27 -8.78 24.04
N LEU A 984 22.87 -8.08 23.06
CA LEU A 984 23.74 -6.92 23.26
C LEU A 984 23.13 -5.58 22.79
N LEU A 985 22.00 -5.62 22.07
CA LEU A 985 21.30 -4.44 21.56
C LEU A 985 20.48 -3.72 22.64
N GLY A 986 20.03 -4.47 23.65
CA GLY A 986 19.27 -3.97 24.79
C GLY A 986 20.01 -4.23 26.12
N THR A 987 19.56 -3.54 27.16
CA THR A 987 19.97 -3.73 28.56
C THR A 987 18.73 -3.70 29.44
N VAL A 988 18.81 -4.18 30.69
CA VAL A 988 17.66 -4.22 31.62
C VAL A 988 18.04 -3.77 33.02
N GLN A 989 17.06 -3.40 33.83
CA GLN A 989 17.29 -2.80 35.15
C GLN A 989 17.62 -3.82 36.26
N THR A 990 17.23 -5.10 36.13
CA THR A 990 17.45 -6.12 37.18
C THR A 990 17.87 -7.47 36.61
N HIS A 991 18.55 -8.28 37.44
CA HIS A 991 18.91 -9.65 37.08
C HIS A 991 17.68 -10.55 36.86
N ASP A 992 16.59 -10.34 37.58
CA ASP A 992 15.36 -11.12 37.37
C ASP A 992 14.66 -10.78 36.05
N LEU A 993 14.60 -9.50 35.66
CA LEU A 993 14.14 -9.09 34.33
C LEU A 993 15.01 -9.71 33.24
N SER A 994 16.34 -9.67 33.40
CA SER A 994 17.25 -10.33 32.47
C SER A 994 17.01 -11.84 32.36
N ARG A 995 16.87 -12.52 33.49
CA ARG A 995 16.66 -13.97 33.56
C ARG A 995 15.35 -14.35 32.89
N ILE A 996 14.25 -13.68 33.24
CA ILE A 996 12.92 -14.03 32.72
C ILE A 996 12.75 -13.67 31.24
N PHE A 997 13.34 -12.56 30.77
CA PHE A 997 13.32 -12.21 29.35
C PHE A 997 14.18 -13.17 28.52
N ALA A 998 15.35 -13.59 29.01
CA ALA A 998 16.16 -14.60 28.32
C ALA A 998 15.49 -15.99 28.30
N GLN A 999 14.81 -16.39 29.38
CA GLN A 999 13.96 -17.60 29.41
C GLN A 999 12.77 -17.48 28.44
N TYR A 1000 12.16 -16.29 28.32
CA TYR A 1000 11.05 -16.04 27.40
C TYR A 1000 11.50 -16.08 25.94
N LEU A 1001 12.56 -15.37 25.55
CA LEU A 1001 13.02 -15.37 24.16
C LEU A 1001 13.66 -16.73 23.77
N GLY A 1002 14.35 -17.37 24.72
CA GLY A 1002 15.13 -18.57 24.48
C GLY A 1002 16.44 -18.29 23.74
N GLU A 1003 17.38 -19.24 23.85
CA GLU A 1003 18.75 -19.13 23.34
C GLU A 1003 18.82 -18.74 21.85
N HIS A 1004 17.99 -19.37 21.02
CA HIS A 1004 17.91 -19.12 19.58
C HIS A 1004 17.59 -17.66 19.22
N GLN A 1005 16.75 -16.98 20.01
CA GLN A 1005 16.43 -15.56 19.79
C GLN A 1005 17.45 -14.63 20.46
N MET A 1006 17.97 -14.99 21.64
CA MET A 1006 19.03 -14.22 22.31
C MET A 1006 20.31 -14.14 21.47
N LEU A 1007 20.65 -15.22 20.77
CA LEU A 1007 21.81 -15.31 19.86
C LEU A 1007 21.50 -14.92 18.40
N ALA A 1008 20.30 -14.41 18.10
CA ALA A 1008 19.97 -14.01 16.74
C ALA A 1008 20.79 -12.78 16.29
N ILE A 1009 21.27 -12.82 15.05
CA ILE A 1009 21.98 -11.71 14.40
C ILE A 1009 20.93 -10.74 13.85
N VAL A 1010 21.12 -9.45 14.04
CA VAL A 1010 20.21 -8.41 13.56
C VAL A 1010 20.84 -7.66 12.41
N CYS A 1011 20.22 -7.72 11.24
CA CYS A 1011 20.63 -7.03 10.01
C CYS A 1011 19.70 -5.86 9.70
N LYS A 1012 20.20 -4.84 9.00
CA LYS A 1012 19.38 -3.69 8.58
C LYS A 1012 18.25 -4.15 7.63
N SER A 1013 18.57 -4.87 6.56
CA SER A 1013 17.61 -5.39 5.57
C SER A 1013 17.85 -6.85 5.19
N TYR A 1014 16.91 -7.45 4.46
CA TYR A 1014 17.09 -8.78 3.83
C TYR A 1014 18.28 -8.85 2.87
N ALA A 1015 18.58 -7.76 2.14
CA ALA A 1015 19.75 -7.72 1.27
C ALA A 1015 21.05 -7.84 2.07
N ASP A 1016 21.10 -7.20 3.25
CA ASP A 1016 22.24 -7.28 4.18
C ASP A 1016 22.40 -8.69 4.76
N ALA A 1017 21.28 -9.36 5.09
CA ALA A 1017 21.29 -10.75 5.55
C ALA A 1017 21.80 -11.73 4.47
N ALA A 1018 21.51 -11.47 3.20
CA ALA A 1018 22.01 -12.28 2.08
C ALA A 1018 23.54 -12.21 1.89
N TYR A 1019 24.25 -11.24 2.50
CA TYR A 1019 25.72 -11.24 2.55
C TYR A 1019 26.29 -12.16 3.63
N LEU A 1020 25.49 -12.62 4.59
CA LEU A 1020 25.96 -13.52 5.66
C LEU A 1020 26.22 -14.94 5.14
N GLU A 1021 25.46 -15.40 4.15
CA GLU A 1021 25.53 -16.78 3.67
C GLU A 1021 25.25 -16.87 2.17
N LYS A 1022 26.12 -17.59 1.45
CA LYS A 1022 25.99 -17.85 0.01
C LYS A 1022 25.84 -19.35 -0.22
N HIS A 1023 25.01 -19.71 -1.18
CA HIS A 1023 24.79 -21.10 -1.57
C HIS A 1023 25.46 -21.38 -2.92
N ASP A 1024 26.00 -22.58 -3.06
CA ASP A 1024 26.48 -23.13 -4.33
C ASP A 1024 25.30 -23.56 -5.23
N PRO A 1025 25.51 -23.78 -6.55
CA PRO A 1025 24.44 -24.14 -7.47
C PRO A 1025 23.72 -25.46 -7.15
N ASP A 1026 24.29 -26.32 -6.30
CA ASP A 1026 23.68 -27.55 -5.79
C ASP A 1026 22.82 -27.35 -4.52
N GLY A 1027 22.74 -26.12 -4.02
CA GLY A 1027 21.97 -25.75 -2.83
C GLY A 1027 22.71 -25.95 -1.51
N ARG A 1028 24.02 -26.23 -1.50
CA ARG A 1028 24.83 -26.31 -0.26
C ARG A 1028 25.37 -24.94 0.14
N VAL A 1029 25.63 -24.74 1.43
CA VAL A 1029 26.27 -23.53 1.94
C VAL A 1029 27.75 -23.51 1.52
N ASN A 1030 28.18 -22.41 0.90
CA ASN A 1030 29.56 -22.21 0.48
C ASN A 1030 30.37 -21.54 1.60
N ASN A 1031 31.23 -22.31 2.25
CA ASN A 1031 32.04 -21.88 3.39
C ASN A 1031 33.13 -20.84 3.05
N ALA A 1032 33.39 -20.57 1.77
CA ALA A 1032 34.38 -19.59 1.32
C ALA A 1032 33.85 -18.14 1.27
N TYR A 1033 32.60 -17.89 1.67
CA TYR A 1033 31.97 -16.57 1.64
C TYR A 1033 31.29 -16.19 2.96
N GLY A 1034 31.06 -14.88 3.13
CA GLY A 1034 30.19 -14.34 4.17
C GLY A 1034 30.67 -14.62 5.59
N LEU A 1035 29.75 -15.03 6.46
CA LEU A 1035 30.03 -15.28 7.86
C LEU A 1035 30.92 -16.52 8.08
N HIS A 1036 30.83 -17.52 7.21
CA HIS A 1036 31.63 -18.76 7.30
C HIS A 1036 33.10 -18.53 6.98
N GLU A 1037 33.39 -17.65 6.01
CA GLU A 1037 34.76 -17.19 5.71
C GLU A 1037 35.37 -16.44 6.91
N LEU A 1038 34.59 -15.55 7.52
CA LEU A 1038 35.00 -14.81 8.73
C LEU A 1038 35.19 -15.74 9.94
N ALA A 1039 34.32 -16.73 10.13
CA ALA A 1039 34.42 -17.73 11.17
C ALA A 1039 35.74 -18.51 11.03
N THR A 1040 36.05 -18.97 9.82
CA THR A 1040 37.31 -19.66 9.49
C THR A 1040 38.53 -18.79 9.80
N LYS A 1041 38.54 -17.53 9.38
CA LYS A 1041 39.64 -16.57 9.67
C LYS A 1041 39.82 -16.29 11.17
N LEU A 1042 38.73 -16.32 11.94
CA LEU A 1042 38.73 -16.05 13.38
C LEU A 1042 38.91 -17.32 14.23
N GLY A 1043 39.08 -18.50 13.62
CA GLY A 1043 39.20 -19.78 14.33
C GLY A 1043 37.95 -20.17 15.11
N ILE A 1044 36.76 -19.85 14.59
CA ILE A 1044 35.45 -20.17 15.16
C ILE A 1044 34.74 -21.13 14.20
N SER A 1045 34.08 -22.16 14.72
CA SER A 1045 33.28 -23.09 13.92
C SER A 1045 31.79 -22.79 14.05
N ILE A 1046 31.07 -22.61 12.93
CA ILE A 1046 29.60 -22.46 12.92
C ILE A 1046 28.99 -23.83 12.60
N ASN A 1047 28.70 -24.61 13.64
CA ASN A 1047 28.23 -26.00 13.50
C ASN A 1047 26.71 -26.16 13.63
N ARG A 1048 25.98 -25.05 13.83
CA ARG A 1048 24.54 -25.04 14.12
C ARG A 1048 23.81 -23.98 13.28
N GLN A 1049 22.54 -24.22 13.00
CA GLN A 1049 21.66 -23.21 12.41
C GLN A 1049 21.55 -21.99 13.34
N TYR A 1050 21.62 -20.79 12.75
CA TYR A 1050 21.48 -19.51 13.45
C TYR A 1050 20.33 -18.70 12.83
N HIS A 1051 19.78 -17.76 13.60
CA HIS A 1051 18.70 -16.89 13.13
C HIS A 1051 19.22 -15.50 12.77
N VAL A 1052 18.61 -14.92 11.72
CA VAL A 1052 18.86 -13.55 11.29
C VAL A 1052 17.53 -12.79 11.28
N LEU A 1053 17.51 -11.62 11.93
CA LEU A 1053 16.34 -10.74 12.01
C LEU A 1053 16.62 -9.48 11.18
N CYS A 1054 15.82 -9.25 10.14
CA CYS A 1054 15.97 -8.11 9.22
C CYS A 1054 15.01 -7.00 9.63
N VAL A 1055 15.54 -5.88 10.16
CA VAL A 1055 14.71 -4.84 10.80
C VAL A 1055 13.77 -4.15 9.82
N GLU A 1056 14.23 -3.85 8.60
CA GLU A 1056 13.40 -3.25 7.52
C GLU A 1056 12.21 -4.14 7.11
N ASN A 1057 12.29 -5.45 7.37
CA ASN A 1057 11.27 -6.43 6.99
C ASN A 1057 10.33 -6.79 8.15
N ILE A 1058 10.53 -6.21 9.34
CA ILE A 1058 9.65 -6.37 10.50
C ILE A 1058 8.55 -5.31 10.44
N ARG A 1059 7.29 -5.74 10.54
CA ARG A 1059 6.16 -4.83 10.69
C ARG A 1059 6.33 -4.00 11.99
N PRO A 1060 6.41 -2.66 11.91
CA PRO A 1060 6.55 -1.82 13.08
C PRO A 1060 5.26 -1.76 13.91
N TYR A 1061 5.39 -1.42 15.19
CA TYR A 1061 4.28 -0.97 16.03
C TYR A 1061 3.64 0.28 15.41
N ALA A 1062 2.31 0.27 15.34
CA ALA A 1062 1.51 1.28 14.63
C ALA A 1062 0.75 2.24 15.57
N GLY A 1063 0.99 2.16 16.88
CA GLY A 1063 0.42 3.09 17.87
C GLY A 1063 1.37 4.23 18.24
N ASP A 1064 0.96 5.02 19.23
CA ASP A 1064 1.66 6.22 19.64
C ASP A 1064 2.89 5.96 20.52
N PHE A 1065 3.72 7.00 20.68
CA PHE A 1065 4.94 6.97 21.46
C PHE A 1065 4.88 7.99 22.59
N CYS A 1066 5.49 7.67 23.73
CA CYS A 1066 5.76 8.67 24.76
C CYS A 1066 6.79 9.69 24.24
N SER A 1067 6.75 10.93 24.74
CA SER A 1067 7.66 12.02 24.35
C SER A 1067 9.12 11.85 24.82
N ASP A 1068 9.47 10.66 25.33
CA ASP A 1068 10.79 10.31 25.84
C ASP A 1068 11.80 10.08 24.68
N PRO A 1069 13.09 10.46 24.82
CA PRO A 1069 14.13 10.19 23.83
C PRO A 1069 14.28 8.71 23.42
N GLN A 1070 13.99 7.76 24.32
CA GLN A 1070 13.98 6.31 24.04
C GLN A 1070 12.70 5.80 23.36
N ARG A 1071 11.72 6.70 23.13
CA ARG A 1071 10.47 6.43 22.41
C ARG A 1071 9.75 5.20 22.94
N TYR A 1072 9.53 5.14 24.25
CA TYR A 1072 8.69 4.11 24.86
C TYR A 1072 7.31 4.07 24.18
N LEU A 1073 6.76 2.86 24.03
CA LEU A 1073 5.49 2.65 23.33
C LEU A 1073 4.33 3.03 24.26
N SER A 1074 3.36 3.81 23.77
CA SER A 1074 2.17 4.21 24.53
C SER A 1074 1.14 3.07 24.60
N LEU A 1075 1.50 1.98 25.27
CA LEU A 1075 0.65 0.81 25.49
C LEU A 1075 -0.34 1.08 26.64
N PRO A 1076 -1.65 0.82 26.46
CA PRO A 1076 -2.63 1.04 27.51
C PRO A 1076 -2.44 0.05 28.66
N GLU A 1077 -2.50 0.51 29.91
CA GLU A 1077 -2.41 -0.38 31.07
C GLU A 1077 -3.53 -1.44 31.07
N PRO A 1078 -3.25 -2.69 31.49
CA PRO A 1078 -4.27 -3.71 31.63
C PRO A 1078 -5.26 -3.34 32.73
N THR A 1079 -6.54 -3.65 32.51
CA THR A 1079 -7.61 -3.46 33.49
C THR A 1079 -8.37 -4.76 33.70
N LEU A 1080 -8.64 -5.07 34.97
CA LEU A 1080 -9.54 -6.16 35.35
C LEU A 1080 -11.00 -5.81 35.01
N PRO A 1081 -11.93 -6.78 34.94
CA PRO A 1081 -13.35 -6.54 34.65
C PRO A 1081 -14.06 -5.55 35.59
N ASN A 1082 -13.50 -5.29 36.78
CA ASN A 1082 -13.99 -4.30 37.74
C ASN A 1082 -13.42 -2.87 37.51
N GLY A 1083 -12.68 -2.65 36.42
CA GLY A 1083 -12.07 -1.37 36.05
C GLY A 1083 -10.78 -1.02 36.80
N LYS A 1084 -10.30 -1.86 37.73
CA LYS A 1084 -9.04 -1.63 38.47
C LYS A 1084 -7.85 -2.23 37.73
N PRO A 1085 -6.63 -1.68 37.88
CA PRO A 1085 -5.41 -2.32 37.38
C PRO A 1085 -5.19 -3.67 38.10
N PRO A 1086 -4.63 -4.69 37.41
CA PRO A 1086 -4.30 -5.95 38.04
C PRO A 1086 -3.16 -5.78 39.05
N PRO A 1087 -3.25 -6.41 40.24
CA PRO A 1087 -2.24 -6.27 41.29
C PRO A 1087 -0.89 -6.83 40.83
N GLY A 1088 0.20 -6.11 41.16
CA GLY A 1088 1.57 -6.54 40.85
C GLY A 1088 1.95 -6.46 39.37
N PHE A 1089 1.18 -5.75 38.52
CA PHE A 1089 1.63 -5.41 37.17
C PHE A 1089 2.76 -4.36 37.24
N LEU A 1090 3.87 -4.66 36.57
CA LEU A 1090 5.08 -3.84 36.57
C LEU A 1090 5.27 -3.04 35.26
N GLY A 1091 4.50 -3.36 34.21
CA GLY A 1091 4.61 -2.76 32.89
C GLY A 1091 4.77 -3.79 31.76
N TYR A 1092 5.07 -3.27 30.56
CA TYR A 1092 5.28 -4.08 29.36
C TYR A 1092 6.77 -4.34 29.11
N ALA A 1093 7.13 -5.60 28.82
CA ALA A 1093 8.52 -6.02 28.65
C ALA A 1093 9.27 -5.23 27.54
N VAL A 1094 8.58 -4.88 26.45
CA VAL A 1094 9.14 -4.05 25.37
C VAL A 1094 9.57 -2.65 25.83
N ASN A 1095 8.97 -2.11 26.89
CA ASN A 1095 9.37 -0.83 27.50
C ASN A 1095 10.38 -1.00 28.64
N MET A 1096 10.64 -2.22 29.13
CA MET A 1096 11.66 -2.52 30.14
C MET A 1096 13.05 -2.79 29.55
N ILE A 1097 13.16 -2.83 28.22
CA ILE A 1097 14.45 -2.85 27.52
C ILE A 1097 14.98 -1.42 27.40
N GLU A 1098 16.14 -1.16 28.00
CA GLU A 1098 16.91 0.07 27.87
C GLU A 1098 17.79 0.00 26.62
N LEU A 1099 17.60 0.92 25.67
CA LEU A 1099 18.37 0.94 24.43
C LEU A 1099 19.73 1.63 24.60
N ASP A 1100 20.71 1.20 23.79
CA ASP A 1100 21.95 1.95 23.61
C ASP A 1100 21.68 3.34 23.03
N VAL A 1101 22.38 4.38 23.52
CA VAL A 1101 22.20 5.76 23.05
C VAL A 1101 22.47 5.90 21.55
N ASN A 1102 23.37 5.08 21.02
CA ASN A 1102 23.68 5.02 19.59
C ASN A 1102 22.48 4.56 18.73
N PHE A 1103 21.49 3.88 19.33
CA PHE A 1103 20.28 3.40 18.65
C PHE A 1103 19.02 4.23 18.96
N TRP A 1104 19.08 5.25 19.82
CA TRP A 1104 17.91 6.10 20.15
C TRP A 1104 17.37 6.86 18.95
N PHE A 1105 18.28 7.46 18.17
CA PHE A 1105 17.93 8.21 16.96
C PHE A 1105 17.99 7.37 15.68
N TRP A 1106 18.72 6.25 15.68
CA TRP A 1106 18.85 5.35 14.53
C TRP A 1106 17.49 4.93 13.96
N ARG A 1107 17.34 4.97 12.63
CA ARG A 1107 16.13 4.55 11.92
C ARG A 1107 16.43 3.58 10.77
N THR A 1108 15.46 2.74 10.47
CA THR A 1108 15.31 2.03 9.18
C THR A 1108 15.15 3.02 8.02
N ALA A 1109 15.26 2.55 6.78
CA ALA A 1109 14.96 3.37 5.59
C ALA A 1109 13.49 3.82 5.55
N SER A 1110 12.59 3.01 6.12
CA SER A 1110 11.18 3.34 6.41
C SER A 1110 10.95 4.34 7.55
N GLY A 1111 11.97 4.70 8.33
CA GLY A 1111 11.88 5.73 9.39
C GLY A 1111 11.51 5.22 10.78
N HIS A 1112 11.69 3.94 11.08
CA HIS A 1112 11.34 3.30 12.37
C HIS A 1112 12.58 2.95 13.21
N GLY A 1113 12.51 3.10 14.53
CA GLY A 1113 13.56 2.69 15.48
C GLY A 1113 13.50 1.21 15.88
N LEU A 1114 14.47 0.77 16.71
CA LEU A 1114 14.57 -0.62 17.17
C LEU A 1114 13.48 -1.04 18.18
N ARG A 1115 12.87 -0.11 18.91
CA ARG A 1115 11.86 -0.45 19.93
C ARG A 1115 10.57 -0.88 19.26
N GLU A 1116 10.08 -0.07 18.33
CA GLU A 1116 8.87 -0.32 17.55
C GLU A 1116 9.01 -1.45 16.52
N THR A 1117 10.22 -1.85 16.13
CA THR A 1117 10.47 -2.96 15.21
C THR A 1117 10.97 -4.21 15.95
N LEU A 1118 12.27 -4.32 16.20
CA LEU A 1118 12.93 -5.51 16.75
C LEU A 1118 12.34 -5.93 18.10
N PHE A 1119 12.33 -5.03 19.10
CA PHE A 1119 11.91 -5.41 20.45
C PHE A 1119 10.39 -5.62 20.55
N TYR A 1120 9.59 -4.88 19.78
CA TYR A 1120 8.16 -5.16 19.65
C TYR A 1120 7.89 -6.49 18.93
N ARG A 1121 8.72 -6.90 17.95
CA ARG A 1121 8.60 -8.24 17.32
C ARG A 1121 8.97 -9.39 18.27
N LEU A 1122 9.89 -9.15 19.20
CA LEU A 1122 10.34 -10.14 20.19
C LEU A 1122 9.38 -10.26 21.39
N PHE A 1123 8.93 -9.13 21.94
CA PHE A 1123 8.11 -9.09 23.14
C PHE A 1123 6.63 -8.73 22.91
N GLY A 1124 6.30 -7.94 21.89
CA GLY A 1124 4.93 -7.46 21.64
C GLY A 1124 4.34 -6.76 22.87
N GLU A 1125 3.09 -7.10 23.20
CA GLU A 1125 2.40 -6.66 24.42
C GLU A 1125 2.64 -7.61 25.62
N LEU A 1126 3.83 -8.22 25.75
CA LEU A 1126 4.16 -9.09 26.89
C LEU A 1126 4.12 -8.29 28.21
N GLN A 1127 3.20 -8.68 29.10
CA GLN A 1127 3.02 -8.05 30.41
C GLN A 1127 3.98 -8.66 31.44
N VAL A 1128 4.49 -7.85 32.36
CA VAL A 1128 5.41 -8.30 33.43
C VAL A 1128 4.74 -8.12 34.78
N TYR A 1129 4.82 -9.15 35.62
CA TYR A 1129 4.23 -9.20 36.96
C TYR A 1129 5.27 -9.51 38.04
N GLU A 1130 5.00 -9.06 39.26
CA GLU A 1130 5.84 -9.30 40.43
C GLU A 1130 6.00 -10.81 40.73
N ASN A 1131 4.91 -11.57 40.72
CA ASN A 1131 4.90 -13.00 41.03
C ASN A 1131 3.80 -13.76 40.26
N ARG A 1132 3.83 -15.10 40.29
CA ARG A 1132 2.84 -15.96 39.60
C ARG A 1132 1.41 -15.74 40.08
N GLN A 1133 1.19 -15.40 41.35
CA GLN A 1133 -0.16 -15.19 41.88
C GLN A 1133 -0.78 -13.92 41.28
N CYS A 1134 -0.02 -12.82 41.21
CA CYS A 1134 -0.37 -11.60 40.49
C CYS A 1134 -0.67 -11.86 39.01
N MET A 1135 0.22 -12.58 38.31
CA MET A 1135 0.02 -12.96 36.90
C MET A 1135 -1.25 -13.79 36.69
N ASN A 1136 -1.54 -14.75 37.57
CA ASN A 1136 -2.74 -15.58 37.50
C ASN A 1136 -4.03 -14.78 37.79
N MET A 1137 -4.01 -13.84 38.74
CA MET A 1137 -5.12 -12.92 38.98
C MET A 1137 -5.39 -12.01 37.78
N ALA A 1138 -4.36 -11.70 36.99
CA ALA A 1138 -4.45 -10.90 35.77
C ALA A 1138 -4.78 -11.71 34.50
N SER A 1139 -4.99 -13.03 34.60
CA SER A 1139 -5.21 -13.93 33.45
C SER A 1139 -6.31 -13.47 32.48
N CYS A 1140 -7.37 -12.80 32.98
CA CYS A 1140 -8.45 -12.27 32.15
C CYS A 1140 -8.10 -11.03 31.31
N CYS A 1141 -7.02 -10.30 31.64
CA CYS A 1141 -6.58 -9.10 30.91
C CYS A 1141 -5.25 -9.27 30.16
N ILE A 1142 -4.64 -10.46 30.21
CA ILE A 1142 -3.44 -10.82 29.45
C ILE A 1142 -3.83 -11.23 28.02
N LYS A 1143 -3.36 -10.48 27.00
CA LYS A 1143 -3.72 -10.70 25.58
C LYS A 1143 -2.64 -11.41 24.75
N ALA A 1144 -1.38 -10.99 24.90
CA ALA A 1144 -0.25 -11.50 24.11
C ALA A 1144 0.63 -12.52 24.86
N GLY A 1145 0.48 -12.58 26.18
CA GLY A 1145 1.31 -13.36 27.10
C GLY A 1145 1.70 -12.54 28.32
N ALA A 1146 2.23 -13.21 29.33
CA ALA A 1146 2.78 -12.57 30.52
C ALA A 1146 3.98 -13.35 31.07
N VAL A 1147 4.81 -12.67 31.86
CA VAL A 1147 5.85 -13.28 32.67
C VAL A 1147 5.80 -12.75 34.10
N SER A 1148 6.31 -13.52 35.05
CA SER A 1148 6.49 -13.08 36.44
C SER A 1148 7.93 -13.27 36.93
N LEU A 1149 8.40 -12.38 37.80
CA LEU A 1149 9.82 -12.35 38.23
C LEU A 1149 10.22 -13.64 38.97
N ASP A 1150 9.31 -14.25 39.72
CA ASP A 1150 9.47 -15.58 40.32
C ASP A 1150 9.53 -16.75 39.31
N GLY A 1151 9.55 -16.49 38.00
CA GLY A 1151 9.80 -17.49 36.96
C GLY A 1151 8.56 -18.09 36.29
N GLY A 1152 7.39 -17.47 36.42
CA GLY A 1152 6.22 -17.84 35.64
C GLY A 1152 6.29 -17.32 34.21
N ILE A 1153 5.94 -18.15 33.23
CA ILE A 1153 5.82 -17.74 31.82
C ILE A 1153 4.50 -18.25 31.24
N LEU A 1154 3.66 -17.33 30.78
CA LEU A 1154 2.42 -17.56 30.03
C LEU A 1154 2.60 -17.02 28.61
N ARG A 1155 2.53 -17.90 27.60
CA ARG A 1155 2.57 -17.53 26.18
C ARG A 1155 1.16 -17.20 25.69
N GLY A 1156 1.03 -16.28 24.73
CA GLY A 1156 -0.27 -15.86 24.16
C GLY A 1156 -1.07 -16.93 23.42
N ASN A 1157 -0.52 -18.12 23.21
CA ASN A 1157 -1.24 -19.30 22.72
C ASN A 1157 -1.81 -20.19 23.85
N GLY A 1158 -1.75 -19.74 25.11
CA GLY A 1158 -2.20 -20.50 26.29
C GLY A 1158 -1.16 -21.47 26.86
N VAL A 1159 0.05 -21.55 26.29
CA VAL A 1159 1.11 -22.42 26.82
C VAL A 1159 1.74 -21.79 28.07
N ILE A 1160 1.72 -22.53 29.16
CA ILE A 1160 2.43 -22.19 30.40
C ILE A 1160 3.75 -22.99 30.42
N SER A 1161 4.87 -22.32 30.69
CA SER A 1161 6.16 -23.00 30.92
C SER A 1161 6.35 -23.20 32.42
N LEU A 1162 6.59 -24.45 32.84
CA LEU A 1162 6.81 -24.84 34.23
C LEU A 1162 8.22 -25.43 34.39
N GLY A 1163 8.88 -25.09 35.50
CA GLY A 1163 10.25 -25.53 35.82
C GLY A 1163 11.25 -24.38 35.85
N HIS A 1164 12.33 -24.54 36.62
CA HIS A 1164 13.41 -23.58 36.72
C HIS A 1164 14.55 -23.97 35.76
N ARG A 1165 14.83 -23.11 34.77
CA ARG A 1165 15.97 -23.27 33.84
C ARG A 1165 16.74 -21.97 33.78
N GLU A 1166 17.96 -21.95 34.29
CA GLU A 1166 18.80 -20.77 34.20
C GLU A 1166 19.28 -20.56 32.75
N PRO A 1167 19.11 -19.37 32.16
CA PRO A 1167 19.52 -19.10 30.79
C PRO A 1167 21.02 -18.76 30.73
N ASP A 1168 21.76 -19.40 29.83
CA ASP A 1168 23.21 -19.23 29.71
C ASP A 1168 23.62 -17.84 29.19
N VAL A 1169 22.77 -17.26 28.33
CA VAL A 1169 22.99 -15.92 27.74
C VAL A 1169 21.83 -15.02 28.16
N LYS A 1170 22.19 -13.85 28.68
CA LYS A 1170 21.33 -12.93 29.42
C LYS A 1170 21.45 -11.52 28.83
N PHE A 1171 20.48 -10.65 29.10
CA PHE A 1171 20.66 -9.23 28.83
C PHE A 1171 21.64 -8.63 29.87
N PRO A 1172 22.53 -7.72 29.48
CA PRO A 1172 23.33 -6.98 30.46
C PRO A 1172 22.43 -6.16 31.37
N VAL A 1173 22.72 -6.23 32.68
CA VAL A 1173 22.02 -5.46 33.71
C VAL A 1173 22.71 -4.11 33.91
N LEU A 1174 21.93 -3.04 33.96
CA LEU A 1174 22.38 -1.71 34.35
C LEU A 1174 22.21 -1.54 35.87
N PRO A 1175 23.29 -1.24 36.62
CA PRO A 1175 23.17 -0.85 38.03
C PRO A 1175 22.33 0.41 38.19
N LEU A 1176 21.54 0.51 39.27
CA LEU A 1176 20.70 1.70 39.53
C LEU A 1176 21.53 2.99 39.67
N ASP A 1177 22.72 2.92 40.25
CA ASP A 1177 23.59 4.09 40.44
C ASP A 1177 24.11 4.68 39.12
N SER A 1178 24.11 3.88 38.04
CA SER A 1178 24.48 4.29 36.68
C SER A 1178 23.38 5.12 35.97
N GLN A 1179 22.26 5.46 36.62
CA GLN A 1179 21.14 6.23 36.05
C GLN A 1179 21.43 7.74 35.82
N ARG A 1180 22.70 8.16 35.78
CA ARG A 1180 23.03 9.56 35.46
C ARG A 1180 23.10 9.78 33.96
N TYR A 1181 22.15 10.61 33.50
CA TYR A 1181 22.05 11.27 32.20
C TYR A 1181 23.31 11.24 31.33
N PHE A 1182 23.17 10.74 30.10
CA PHE A 1182 24.09 11.08 29.00
C PHE A 1182 24.30 12.59 28.96
N SER A 1183 25.53 13.02 28.67
CA SER A 1183 25.79 14.43 28.37
C SER A 1183 24.76 14.89 27.32
N PRO A 1184 23.95 15.93 27.59
CA PRO A 1184 22.95 16.42 26.63
C PRO A 1184 23.59 16.71 25.26
N ARG A 1185 24.86 17.14 25.27
CA ARG A 1185 25.65 17.38 24.06
C ARG A 1185 25.93 16.12 23.23
N LYS A 1186 26.13 14.96 23.85
CA LYS A 1186 26.29 13.67 23.14
C LYS A 1186 24.97 13.25 22.46
N VAL A 1187 23.84 13.46 23.15
CA VAL A 1187 22.49 13.20 22.62
C VAL A 1187 22.16 14.15 21.46
N GLU A 1188 22.49 15.44 21.57
CA GLU A 1188 22.36 16.44 20.50
C GLU A 1188 23.18 16.06 19.26
N VAL A 1189 24.48 15.75 19.41
CA VAL A 1189 25.36 15.38 18.30
C VAL A 1189 24.88 14.10 17.60
N LEU A 1190 24.45 13.07 18.34
CA LEU A 1190 23.90 11.85 17.74
C LEU A 1190 22.60 12.11 16.97
N LYS A 1191 21.75 13.03 17.45
CA LYS A 1191 20.52 13.46 16.76
C LYS A 1191 20.84 14.23 15.47
N GLU A 1192 21.84 15.11 15.49
CA GLU A 1192 22.32 15.83 14.31
C GLU A 1192 22.94 14.90 13.27
N ILE A 1193 23.74 13.90 13.70
CA ILE A 1193 24.33 12.89 12.80
C ILE A 1193 23.23 12.11 12.06
N GLU A 1194 22.19 11.64 12.74
CA GLU A 1194 21.12 10.91 12.04
C GLU A 1194 20.25 11.82 11.17
N ALA A 1195 20.04 13.08 11.56
CA ALA A 1195 19.40 14.08 10.70
C ALA A 1195 20.21 14.33 9.41
N LYS A 1196 21.54 14.42 9.49
CA LYS A 1196 22.43 14.55 8.32
C LYS A 1196 22.46 13.28 7.46
N LYS A 1197 22.42 12.09 8.07
CA LYS A 1197 22.25 10.82 7.33
C LYS A 1197 20.91 10.77 6.58
N GLN A 1198 19.83 11.28 7.17
CA GLN A 1198 18.53 11.43 6.50
C GLN A 1198 18.64 12.40 5.29
N GLU A 1199 19.24 13.57 5.50
CA GLU A 1199 19.46 14.57 4.44
C GLU A 1199 20.28 14.00 3.27
N LEU A 1200 21.31 13.18 3.57
CA LEU A 1200 22.12 12.47 2.58
C LEU A 1200 21.31 11.43 1.79
N ARG A 1201 20.45 10.65 2.46
CA ARG A 1201 19.56 9.67 1.81
C ARG A 1201 18.60 10.34 0.82
N GLU A 1202 17.97 11.44 1.23
CA GLU A 1202 17.06 12.21 0.38
C GLU A 1202 17.77 12.89 -0.80
N THR A 1203 18.97 13.42 -0.59
CA THR A 1203 19.78 14.07 -1.63
C THR A 1203 20.26 13.06 -2.67
N ASN A 1204 20.72 11.89 -2.24
CA ASN A 1204 21.06 10.77 -3.13
C ASN A 1204 19.87 10.28 -3.96
N TYR A 1205 18.66 10.24 -3.37
CA TYR A 1205 17.45 9.88 -4.11
C TYR A 1205 17.15 10.88 -5.24
N LYS A 1206 17.21 12.19 -4.94
CA LYS A 1206 17.02 13.28 -5.92
C LYS A 1206 18.07 13.19 -7.04
N LEU A 1207 19.34 12.96 -6.68
CA LEU A 1207 20.44 12.80 -7.65
C LEU A 1207 20.18 11.64 -8.62
N LYS A 1208 19.85 10.44 -8.12
CA LYS A 1208 19.53 9.27 -8.95
C LYS A 1208 18.28 9.49 -9.83
N ALA A 1209 17.30 10.26 -9.36
CA ALA A 1209 16.13 10.63 -10.15
C ALA A 1209 16.49 11.56 -11.32
N GLU A 1210 17.22 12.66 -11.06
CA GLU A 1210 17.67 13.58 -12.10
C GLU A 1210 18.60 12.90 -13.12
N GLN A 1211 19.52 12.02 -12.69
CA GLN A 1211 20.37 11.21 -13.57
C GLN A 1211 19.55 10.30 -14.50
N ARG A 1212 18.49 9.64 -13.99
CA ARG A 1212 17.60 8.82 -14.82
C ARG A 1212 16.87 9.68 -15.86
N THR A 1213 16.34 10.83 -15.44
CA THR A 1213 15.66 11.76 -16.35
C THR A 1213 16.62 12.32 -17.41
N LEU A 1214 17.87 12.64 -17.06
CA LEU A 1214 18.89 13.04 -18.04
C LEU A 1214 19.11 11.95 -19.09
N GLY A 1215 19.28 10.68 -18.68
CA GLY A 1215 19.42 9.55 -19.61
C GLY A 1215 18.22 9.36 -20.55
N GLU A 1216 16.99 9.54 -20.05
CA GLU A 1216 15.78 9.50 -20.86
C GLU A 1216 15.70 10.65 -21.87
N VAL A 1217 16.08 11.87 -21.49
CA VAL A 1217 16.09 13.04 -22.37
C VAL A 1217 17.21 12.94 -23.42
N MET A 1218 18.41 12.47 -23.04
CA MET A 1218 19.50 12.21 -23.99
C MET A 1218 19.13 11.17 -25.04
N LYS A 1219 18.39 10.12 -24.66
CA LYS A 1219 17.87 9.13 -25.61
C LYS A 1219 16.91 9.76 -26.62
N LYS A 1220 15.95 10.58 -26.16
CA LYS A 1220 15.03 11.30 -27.05
C LYS A 1220 15.73 12.31 -27.94
N PHE A 1221 16.72 13.03 -27.41
CA PHE A 1221 17.55 13.94 -28.21
C PHE A 1221 18.24 13.19 -29.35
N LYS A 1222 18.84 12.02 -29.07
CA LYS A 1222 19.46 11.17 -30.10
C LYS A 1222 18.44 10.68 -31.14
N GLU A 1223 17.32 10.11 -30.72
CA GLU A 1223 16.23 9.65 -31.61
C GLU A 1223 15.64 10.79 -32.47
N THR A 1224 15.62 12.02 -31.95
CA THR A 1224 15.14 13.19 -32.69
C THR A 1224 16.20 13.71 -33.65
N LYS A 1225 17.48 13.65 -33.27
CA LYS A 1225 18.61 14.00 -34.14
C LYS A 1225 18.70 13.04 -35.33
N GLU A 1226 18.51 11.75 -35.10
CA GLU A 1226 18.48 10.73 -36.15
C GLU A 1226 17.31 10.97 -37.12
N ARG A 1227 16.09 11.23 -36.62
CA ARG A 1227 14.93 11.59 -37.45
C ARG A 1227 15.16 12.87 -38.27
N TYR A 1228 15.72 13.91 -37.66
CA TYR A 1228 16.06 15.15 -38.35
C TYR A 1228 17.13 14.94 -39.44
N GLN A 1229 18.14 14.10 -39.18
CA GLN A 1229 19.16 13.73 -40.16
C GLN A 1229 18.54 12.97 -41.35
N SER A 1230 17.70 11.96 -41.12
CA SER A 1230 17.02 11.24 -42.20
C SER A 1230 16.16 12.16 -43.07
N LEU A 1231 15.53 13.17 -42.48
CA LEU A 1231 14.74 14.18 -43.21
C LEU A 1231 15.61 15.14 -44.05
N LEU A 1232 16.87 15.38 -43.66
CA LEU A 1232 17.85 16.07 -44.50
C LEU A 1232 18.31 15.18 -45.67
N ASP A 1233 18.64 13.91 -45.39
CA ASP A 1233 19.09 12.95 -46.39
C ASP A 1233 18.01 12.65 -47.46
N GLU A 1234 16.73 12.63 -47.06
CA GLU A 1234 15.58 12.54 -48.00
C GLU A 1234 15.43 13.79 -48.86
N LYS A 1235 15.66 14.99 -48.31
CA LYS A 1235 15.62 16.25 -49.07
C LYS A 1235 16.74 16.32 -50.11
N GLU A 1236 17.95 15.89 -49.77
CA GLU A 1236 19.09 15.83 -50.72
C GLU A 1236 18.80 14.89 -51.90
N LYS A 1237 18.20 13.72 -51.63
CA LYS A 1237 17.72 12.78 -52.67
C LYS A 1237 16.58 13.35 -53.51
N SER A 1238 15.65 14.11 -52.92
CA SER A 1238 14.55 14.73 -53.66
C SER A 1238 15.03 15.87 -54.56
N LEU A 1239 15.96 16.70 -54.08
CA LEU A 1239 16.58 17.78 -54.86
C LEU A 1239 17.38 17.24 -56.05
N SER A 1240 18.25 16.25 -55.83
CA SER A 1240 19.01 15.61 -56.92
C SER A 1240 18.12 14.94 -57.97
N GLY A 1241 17.00 14.32 -57.56
CA GLY A 1241 15.99 13.79 -58.48
C GLY A 1241 15.28 14.85 -59.32
N LEU A 1242 14.95 16.01 -58.72
CA LEU A 1242 14.36 17.16 -59.42
C LEU A 1242 15.35 17.78 -60.43
N THR A 1243 16.63 17.92 -60.07
CA THR A 1243 17.66 18.43 -61.00
C THR A 1243 17.82 17.49 -62.20
N MET A 1244 17.76 16.17 -61.99
CA MET A 1244 17.78 15.17 -63.08
C MET A 1244 16.51 15.19 -63.96
N GLN A 1245 15.36 15.62 -63.46
CA GLN A 1245 14.15 15.79 -64.29
C GLN A 1245 14.21 17.09 -65.11
N ILE A 1246 14.76 18.17 -64.55
CA ILE A 1246 14.93 19.45 -65.25
C ILE A 1246 16.02 19.37 -66.33
N LEU A 1247 17.04 18.51 -66.16
CA LEU A 1247 18.07 18.22 -67.17
C LEU A 1247 17.62 17.27 -68.29
N ASN A 1248 16.43 16.67 -68.19
CA ASN A 1248 15.85 15.75 -69.19
C ASN A 1248 14.63 16.35 -69.93
N GLN A 1249 14.37 17.66 -69.74
CA GLN A 1249 13.39 18.46 -70.50
C GLN A 1249 14.11 19.55 -71.30
#